data_AF-A0A0A1UFL6-F1
#
_entry.id   AF-A0A0A1UFL6-F1
#
_cell.length_a   1.000
_cell.length_b   1.000
_cell.length_c   1.000
_cell.angle_alpha   90.00
_cell.angle_beta   90.00
_cell.angle_gamma   90.00
#
_symmetry.space_group_name_H-M   'P 1'
#
loop_
_entity.id
_entity.type
_entity.pdbx_description
1 polymer ?
#
loop_
_entity_poly.entity_id
_entity_poly.type
_entity_poly.pdbx_seq_one_letter_code
_entity_poly.pdbx_strand_id
1 'polypeptide(L)'
;MILLITVVLALQVDAIWCETSGLISYNKQTSTCALITRGLDISKVDSSKVSITFTESCCSTNEITFDDRSYPADTISQFNFANTEIALSALFVRTGLSSSYVEFGDLYPEGLFVSMGCFGGTSGCRTSVDYGQIGTESARSEFVVQSKGLHLYSDIDQMWIISKNKTVGDKPSYLCIDGTKKQTILFKFNYDYVFGENYGSGRYLFTANSAITYNMALKNPSNGTVSYIQKLVCNRNGVIRYLLFDTGYAGVTDNTECTCKPTTTSVTNDYNFNFPDCRYNSTAFDLDLSMLSGSPISVTISPTANVWYSAIFGASKAYTVTPLPTNTDGITFTKLTIESEKSVTFEMKCTVKTLTINSVGNFYFKGGISIETVSLDSSTNFVNNILFSVDGSFEDKSNLLTKCGRRAVLKTSINTLCDCRYDGSKFTTSDTVNPNLNRDDCVDATLENGLTLVVTGSSYNPTKSGVWKAIKSTSPAIEISLGQFTLSAASCSFGGSVTIPKSTVTCTHFDISQNTQITTQATFSFSTFTATQQLTRSNTSGVVKVLSSGSVPSLSSIQYTGSDFTNCFELISYQSETQQTLDTANTKMLGKKLVRHCGTSTFDYGILCVFLKSEMNNNTSYQNEVLHCPTNTTNTVIQINTASYTQTVQFDGVFSQQITQTSLIKKDAKVSQFQDKSNTVICIDKNSLDKQTISVSQSASKLFVSSSFGFENTAKAMKGATDGVSVVYSSSTNCTAFLVKGITTTCESCRSSYLTNGLCYNYDSSCTNYYQGATSSVCDTCGNGYEAYKYECVSCNTGGATTCTHCVGGKCVECDDWNLVESGVCKGVDRVTTLLHDRGISLKCANGYYSHYDVCLK
;
A
#
# COMPACT_ATOMS: atom_id res chain seq x y z
N MET A 1 -38.43 -66.42 74.63
CA MET A 1 -37.26 -65.66 75.11
C MET A 1 -36.13 -65.95 74.14
N ILE A 2 -35.62 -64.91 73.49
CA ILE A 2 -34.55 -64.92 72.49
C ILE A 2 -33.22 -65.20 73.20
N LEU A 3 -32.37 -66.05 72.62
CA LEU A 3 -30.92 -65.82 72.66
C LEU A 3 -30.29 -66.35 71.36
N LEU A 4 -30.07 -65.43 70.43
CA LEU A 4 -29.12 -65.59 69.32
C LEU A 4 -27.72 -65.74 69.90
N ILE A 5 -27.00 -66.78 69.51
CA ILE A 5 -25.54 -66.80 69.60
C ILE A 5 -25.02 -66.46 68.19
N THR A 6 -24.54 -65.24 68.06
CA THR A 6 -23.78 -64.75 66.90
C THR A 6 -22.39 -65.38 66.95
N VAL A 7 -22.12 -66.33 66.05
CA VAL A 7 -20.75 -66.76 65.75
C VAL A 7 -20.15 -65.68 64.84
N VAL A 8 -19.33 -64.79 65.41
CA VAL A 8 -18.43 -63.94 64.62
C VAL A 8 -17.21 -64.79 64.30
N LEU A 9 -17.22 -65.45 63.13
CA LEU A 9 -16.01 -65.95 62.50
C LEU A 9 -15.19 -64.74 62.06
N ALA A 10 -14.24 -64.32 62.89
CA ALA A 10 -13.17 -63.43 62.46
C ALA A 10 -12.25 -64.22 61.52
N LEU A 11 -12.54 -64.17 60.22
CA LEU A 11 -11.60 -64.54 59.17
C LEU A 11 -10.40 -63.60 59.31
N GLN A 12 -9.27 -64.11 59.80
CA GLN A 12 -7.97 -63.49 59.54
C GLN A 12 -7.76 -63.53 58.02
N VAL A 13 -7.96 -62.38 57.38
CA VAL A 13 -7.63 -62.20 55.97
C VAL A 13 -6.14 -61.87 55.93
N ASP A 14 -5.35 -62.72 55.27
CA ASP A 14 -3.95 -62.44 55.04
C ASP A 14 -3.79 -61.10 54.32
N ALA A 15 -2.84 -60.29 54.78
CA ALA A 15 -2.55 -59.00 54.18
C ALA A 15 -2.07 -59.16 52.73
N ILE A 16 -2.67 -58.39 51.81
CA ILE A 16 -2.48 -58.53 50.36
C ILE A 16 -2.20 -57.18 49.69
N TRP A 17 -1.59 -57.24 48.51
CA TRP A 17 -1.36 -56.10 47.63
C TRP A 17 -2.64 -55.76 46.88
N CYS A 18 -3.03 -54.49 46.90
CA CYS A 18 -4.27 -54.04 46.31
C CYS A 18 -4.06 -52.74 45.53
N GLU A 19 -4.72 -52.62 44.38
CA GLU A 19 -4.86 -51.36 43.67
C GLU A 19 -6.14 -50.62 44.12
N THR A 20 -6.04 -49.32 44.33
CA THR A 20 -7.18 -48.45 44.61
C THR A 20 -6.94 -47.09 43.97
N SER A 21 -7.71 -46.75 42.93
CA SER A 21 -7.68 -45.44 42.25
C SER A 21 -6.27 -45.03 41.78
N GLY A 22 -5.56 -45.96 41.13
CA GLY A 22 -4.22 -45.76 40.61
C GLY A 22 -3.11 -45.93 41.65
N LEU A 23 -3.40 -46.33 42.89
CA LEU A 23 -2.40 -46.63 43.92
C LEU A 23 -2.35 -48.13 44.24
N ILE A 24 -1.23 -48.78 43.96
CA ILE A 24 -0.91 -50.16 44.38
C ILE A 24 -0.18 -50.09 45.71
N SER A 25 -0.78 -50.65 46.78
CA SER A 25 -0.20 -50.63 48.12
C SER A 25 -0.50 -51.91 48.91
N TYR A 26 0.32 -52.19 49.92
CA TYR A 26 0.12 -53.33 50.81
C TYR A 26 -0.86 -52.98 51.93
N ASN A 27 -2.03 -53.62 51.94
CA ASN A 27 -3.06 -53.35 52.94
C ASN A 27 -3.22 -54.53 53.92
N LYS A 28 -3.06 -54.23 55.22
CA LYS A 28 -3.23 -55.20 56.33
C LYS A 28 -4.67 -55.35 56.80
N GLN A 29 -5.61 -54.55 56.28
CA GLN A 29 -7.02 -54.56 56.68
C GLN A 29 -7.93 -54.42 55.46
N THR A 30 -8.58 -55.51 55.01
CA THR A 30 -10.02 -55.61 54.66
C THR A 30 -10.33 -56.71 53.63
N SER A 31 -11.57 -57.22 53.74
CA SER A 31 -12.27 -58.23 52.95
C SER A 31 -12.76 -57.78 51.56
N THR A 32 -12.20 -56.71 50.98
CA THR A 32 -12.70 -56.07 49.74
C THR A 32 -11.71 -56.04 48.57
N CYS A 33 -10.52 -56.61 48.73
CA CYS A 33 -9.56 -56.69 47.66
C CYS A 33 -9.91 -57.89 46.75
N ALA A 34 -10.69 -57.62 45.70
CA ALA A 34 -10.88 -58.60 44.65
C ALA A 34 -9.58 -58.66 43.83
N LEU A 35 -8.95 -59.85 43.78
CA LEU A 35 -7.72 -60.19 43.05
C LEU A 35 -7.72 -59.84 41.53
N ILE A 36 -8.78 -59.20 41.03
CA ILE A 36 -8.92 -58.71 39.66
C ILE A 36 -9.41 -57.25 39.75
N THR A 37 -8.54 -56.36 40.19
CA THR A 37 -8.72 -54.91 39.98
C THR A 37 -8.51 -54.65 38.49
N ARG A 38 -9.56 -54.18 37.80
CA ARG A 38 -9.65 -53.91 36.34
C ARG A 38 -8.27 -53.67 35.70
N GLY A 39 -7.73 -54.72 35.07
CA GLY A 39 -6.49 -54.60 34.32
C GLY A 39 -5.21 -55.09 34.99
N LEU A 40 -5.18 -55.40 36.28
CA LEU A 40 -3.96 -55.83 36.99
C LEU A 40 -4.10 -57.26 37.53
N ASP A 41 -3.08 -58.09 37.31
CA ASP A 41 -2.93 -59.40 37.95
C ASP A 41 -1.74 -59.34 38.92
N ILE A 42 -2.03 -59.48 40.22
CA ILE A 42 -1.01 -59.43 41.28
C ILE A 42 -0.86 -60.81 41.90
N SER A 43 0.30 -61.42 41.69
CA SER A 43 0.63 -62.75 42.19
C SER A 43 1.81 -62.69 43.17
N LYS A 44 1.65 -63.33 44.33
CA LYS A 44 2.76 -63.54 45.27
C LYS A 44 3.52 -64.77 44.81
N VAL A 45 4.76 -64.59 44.37
CA VAL A 45 5.62 -65.67 43.86
C VAL A 45 6.22 -66.47 45.04
N ASP A 46 6.66 -65.76 46.08
CA ASP A 46 7.11 -66.35 47.36
C ASP A 46 7.01 -65.32 48.51
N SER A 47 7.56 -65.62 49.70
CA SER A 47 7.54 -64.72 50.86
C SER A 47 8.24 -63.37 50.65
N SER A 48 9.13 -63.27 49.67
CA SER A 48 9.98 -62.13 49.35
C SER A 48 9.71 -61.51 47.97
N LYS A 49 8.95 -62.17 47.08
CA LYS A 49 8.71 -61.73 45.70
C LYS A 49 7.23 -61.55 45.36
N VAL A 50 6.91 -60.39 44.79
CA VAL A 50 5.59 -59.99 44.30
C VAL A 50 5.70 -59.69 42.82
N SER A 51 4.81 -60.26 42.02
CA SER A 51 4.70 -60.01 40.58
C SER A 51 3.41 -59.27 40.29
N ILE A 52 3.53 -58.13 39.60
CA ILE A 52 2.44 -57.24 39.21
C ILE A 52 2.41 -57.22 37.69
N THR A 53 1.39 -57.84 37.10
CA THR A 53 1.21 -57.92 35.65
C THR A 53 0.13 -56.95 35.20
N PHE A 54 0.52 -55.95 34.41
CA PHE A 54 -0.40 -55.07 33.70
C PHE A 54 -0.99 -55.84 32.51
N THR A 55 -2.28 -56.10 32.53
CA THR A 55 -3.03 -56.79 31.45
C THR A 55 -3.55 -55.78 30.41
N GLU A 56 -4.05 -56.29 29.29
CA GLU A 56 -4.70 -55.51 28.22
C GLU A 56 -5.80 -54.55 28.68
N SER A 57 -6.52 -54.92 29.74
CA SER A 57 -7.62 -54.12 30.29
C SER A 57 -7.17 -53.04 31.29
N CYS A 58 -5.85 -52.92 31.50
CA CYS A 58 -5.28 -51.83 32.28
C CYS A 58 -5.27 -50.52 31.47
N CYS A 59 -5.51 -49.35 32.04
CA CYS A 59 -5.61 -49.03 33.47
C CYS A 59 -6.79 -48.10 33.75
N SER A 60 -7.22 -47.98 35.01
CA SER A 60 -8.26 -47.03 35.43
C SER A 60 -7.84 -45.56 35.23
N THR A 61 -6.52 -45.30 35.28
CA THR A 61 -5.84 -44.05 34.99
C THR A 61 -4.56 -44.33 34.19
N ASN A 62 -4.12 -43.39 33.35
CA ASN A 62 -2.85 -43.54 32.60
C ASN A 62 -1.60 -43.40 33.48
N GLU A 63 -1.79 -43.10 34.78
CA GLU A 63 -0.74 -42.93 35.77
C GLU A 63 -1.02 -43.85 36.95
N ILE A 64 -0.04 -44.67 37.33
CA ILE A 64 -0.13 -45.57 38.48
C ILE A 64 1.00 -45.27 39.46
N THR A 65 0.72 -45.37 40.76
CA THR A 65 1.71 -45.33 41.82
C THR A 65 1.80 -46.69 42.49
N PHE A 66 3.00 -47.24 42.61
CA PHE A 66 3.31 -48.37 43.47
C PHE A 66 3.96 -47.88 44.76
N ASP A 67 3.51 -48.37 45.91
CA ASP A 67 3.94 -47.91 47.22
C ASP A 67 4.16 -49.08 48.18
N ASP A 68 5.44 -49.40 48.43
CA ASP A 68 5.84 -50.46 49.37
C ASP A 68 6.27 -49.95 50.75
N ARG A 69 6.18 -48.63 51.01
CA ARG A 69 6.75 -48.02 52.22
C ARG A 69 6.20 -48.61 53.53
N SER A 70 5.02 -49.21 53.48
CA SER A 70 4.34 -49.84 54.62
C SER A 70 4.57 -51.37 54.72
N TYR A 71 5.32 -51.96 53.79
CA TYR A 71 5.65 -53.39 53.78
C TYR A 71 6.86 -53.66 54.70
N PRO A 72 6.76 -54.59 55.65
CA PRO A 72 7.72 -54.71 56.75
C PRO A 72 9.00 -55.51 56.43
N ALA A 73 9.22 -55.94 55.20
CA ALA A 73 10.33 -56.80 54.81
C ALA A 73 10.90 -56.43 53.44
N ASP A 74 12.08 -56.96 53.11
CA ASP A 74 12.63 -56.82 51.78
C ASP A 74 11.67 -57.42 50.75
N THR A 75 11.40 -56.66 49.69
CA THR A 75 10.50 -57.08 48.61
C THR A 75 11.21 -57.01 47.28
N ILE A 76 11.08 -58.08 46.49
CA ILE A 76 11.35 -58.13 45.07
C ILE A 76 10.03 -57.81 44.38
N SER A 77 9.90 -56.59 43.85
CA SER A 77 8.72 -56.14 43.12
C SER A 77 8.98 -56.26 41.62
N GLN A 78 8.34 -57.23 40.96
CA GLN A 78 8.47 -57.48 39.53
C GLN A 78 7.26 -56.94 38.77
N PHE A 79 7.49 -56.00 37.86
CA PHE A 79 6.48 -55.43 36.99
C PHE A 79 6.52 -56.09 35.61
N ASN A 80 5.45 -56.78 35.24
CA ASN A 80 5.28 -57.44 33.96
C ASN A 80 4.18 -56.75 33.14
N PHE A 81 4.28 -56.81 31.82
CA PHE A 81 3.31 -56.21 30.92
C PHE A 81 2.83 -57.29 29.95
N ALA A 82 1.52 -57.46 29.81
CA ALA A 82 0.95 -58.50 28.94
C ALA A 82 1.21 -58.21 27.46
N ASN A 83 1.19 -56.92 27.07
CA ASN A 83 1.56 -56.45 25.74
C ASN A 83 1.89 -54.94 25.76
N THR A 84 2.28 -54.41 24.60
CA THR A 84 2.72 -53.01 24.45
C THR A 84 1.58 -52.01 24.20
N GLU A 85 0.33 -52.46 24.13
CA GLU A 85 -0.86 -51.62 23.86
C GLU A 85 -1.58 -51.16 25.14
N ILE A 86 -0.99 -51.42 26.31
CA ILE A 86 -1.53 -51.02 27.60
C ILE A 86 -1.57 -49.49 27.72
N ALA A 87 -2.69 -48.94 28.18
CA ALA A 87 -2.90 -47.51 28.32
C ALA A 87 -2.25 -46.92 29.60
N LEU A 88 -0.94 -47.15 29.78
CA LEU A 88 -0.16 -46.63 30.90
C LEU A 88 0.95 -45.69 30.36
N SER A 89 0.89 -44.41 30.74
CA SER A 89 1.92 -43.43 30.38
C SER A 89 2.95 -43.21 31.49
N ALA A 90 2.59 -43.40 32.76
CA ALA A 90 3.50 -43.19 33.89
C ALA A 90 3.34 -44.20 35.03
N LEU A 91 4.45 -44.65 35.61
CA LEU A 91 4.52 -45.45 36.82
C LEU A 91 5.43 -44.77 37.87
N PHE A 92 4.87 -44.42 39.02
CA PHE A 92 5.59 -43.85 40.14
C PHE A 92 5.86 -44.94 41.18
N VAL A 93 7.12 -45.26 41.45
CA VAL A 93 7.53 -46.34 42.36
C VAL A 93 8.13 -45.75 43.63
N ARG A 94 7.48 -46.03 44.75
CA ARG A 94 7.86 -45.55 46.09
C ARG A 94 8.30 -46.73 46.95
N THR A 95 9.62 -46.90 47.02
CA THR A 95 10.23 -47.96 47.82
C THR A 95 10.66 -47.44 49.20
N GLY A 96 10.41 -48.17 50.29
CA GLY A 96 10.76 -47.78 51.67
C GLY A 96 12.16 -48.20 52.12
N LEU A 97 12.54 -49.46 51.90
CA LEU A 97 13.83 -50.01 52.36
C LEU A 97 14.94 -49.89 51.30
N SER A 98 16.18 -49.63 51.73
CA SER A 98 17.36 -49.52 50.85
C SER A 98 17.71 -50.84 50.13
N SER A 99 17.28 -51.96 50.69
CA SER A 99 17.47 -53.34 50.21
C SER A 99 16.36 -53.82 49.25
N SER A 100 15.29 -53.05 49.06
CA SER A 100 14.18 -53.44 48.15
C SER A 100 14.65 -53.49 46.70
N TYR A 101 14.25 -54.52 45.97
CA TYR A 101 14.64 -54.71 44.57
C TYR A 101 13.42 -54.56 43.67
N VAL A 102 13.59 -53.88 42.54
CA VAL A 102 12.53 -53.64 41.57
C VAL A 102 12.99 -54.09 40.19
N GLU A 103 12.17 -54.89 39.52
CA GLU A 103 12.46 -55.46 38.21
C GLU A 103 11.32 -55.14 37.24
N PHE A 104 11.66 -54.84 35.99
CA PHE A 104 10.70 -54.57 34.92
C PHE A 104 10.92 -55.48 33.73
N GLY A 105 9.85 -56.14 33.29
CA GLY A 105 9.79 -56.88 32.03
C GLY A 105 9.84 -55.97 30.80
N ASP A 106 9.90 -56.56 29.60
CA ASP A 106 10.23 -55.89 28.33
C ASP A 106 9.04 -55.47 27.45
N LEU A 107 7.83 -55.91 27.78
CA LEU A 107 6.61 -55.65 27.00
C LEU A 107 5.86 -54.36 27.39
N TYR A 108 6.54 -53.37 27.99
CA TYR A 108 5.88 -52.12 28.41
C TYR A 108 5.39 -51.26 27.22
N PRO A 109 4.44 -50.32 27.46
CA PRO A 109 4.00 -49.35 26.47
C PRO A 109 5.12 -48.45 25.96
N GLU A 110 5.01 -48.03 24.70
CA GLU A 110 5.97 -47.09 24.09
C GLU A 110 6.03 -45.76 24.85
N GLY A 111 7.23 -45.37 25.29
CA GLY A 111 7.46 -44.10 25.96
C GLY A 111 7.07 -44.09 27.44
N LEU A 112 6.92 -45.26 28.09
CA LEU A 112 6.59 -45.35 29.50
C LEU A 112 7.55 -44.51 30.36
N PHE A 113 6.99 -43.62 31.17
CA PHE A 113 7.73 -42.87 32.18
C PHE A 113 7.72 -43.62 33.52
N VAL A 114 8.87 -43.99 34.05
CA VAL A 114 9.03 -44.63 35.36
C VAL A 114 9.83 -43.72 36.27
N SER A 115 9.23 -43.35 37.39
CA SER A 115 9.84 -42.46 38.36
C SER A 115 10.01 -43.18 39.69
N MET A 116 11.24 -43.26 40.20
CA MET A 116 11.54 -43.88 41.49
C MET A 116 11.87 -42.82 42.52
N GLY A 117 11.09 -42.73 43.60
CA GLY A 117 11.29 -41.73 44.64
C GLY A 117 10.01 -41.16 45.23
N CYS A 118 10.18 -40.21 46.14
CA CYS A 118 9.08 -39.56 46.85
C CYS A 118 8.82 -38.16 46.26
N PHE A 119 7.90 -38.09 45.30
CA PHE A 119 7.54 -36.83 44.62
C PHE A 119 6.32 -36.16 45.25
N GLY A 120 6.26 -34.82 45.17
CA GLY A 120 5.07 -34.07 45.61
C GLY A 120 4.95 -33.87 47.13
N GLY A 121 6.07 -33.82 47.87
CA GLY A 121 6.07 -33.52 49.31
C GLY A 121 5.82 -34.73 50.23
N THR A 122 5.79 -35.94 49.68
CA THR A 122 5.72 -37.19 50.46
C THR A 122 7.07 -37.58 51.05
N SER A 123 7.11 -38.21 52.23
CA SER A 123 8.34 -38.68 52.90
C SER A 123 8.36 -40.21 53.09
N GLY A 124 9.51 -40.78 53.48
CA GLY A 124 9.63 -42.21 53.82
C GLY A 124 9.97 -43.15 52.66
N CYS A 125 10.37 -42.63 51.50
CA CYS A 125 11.05 -43.43 50.48
C CYS A 125 12.52 -43.63 50.87
N ARG A 126 13.14 -44.69 50.35
CA ARG A 126 14.57 -44.95 50.49
C ARG A 126 15.38 -43.75 49.97
N THR A 127 16.45 -43.41 50.69
CA THR A 127 17.36 -42.31 50.32
C THR A 127 18.65 -42.79 49.65
N SER A 128 18.87 -44.11 49.64
CA SER A 128 20.01 -44.79 49.03
C SER A 128 19.65 -46.25 48.70
N VAL A 129 20.38 -46.86 47.79
CA VAL A 129 20.27 -48.28 47.45
C VAL A 129 21.47 -49.03 48.05
N ASP A 130 21.21 -50.17 48.71
CA ASP A 130 22.25 -51.00 49.33
C ASP A 130 22.91 -51.90 48.28
N TYR A 131 24.22 -51.71 48.03
CA TYR A 131 24.96 -52.50 47.07
C TYR A 131 26.07 -53.30 47.78
N GLY A 132 25.99 -54.64 47.70
CA GLY A 132 27.13 -55.50 48.01
C GLY A 132 28.30 -55.24 47.05
N GLN A 133 29.51 -55.74 47.38
CA GLN A 133 30.69 -55.60 46.51
C GLN A 133 30.38 -55.97 45.05
N ILE A 134 30.99 -55.20 44.13
CA ILE A 134 30.87 -55.31 42.67
C ILE A 134 30.88 -56.80 42.26
N GLY A 135 29.75 -57.28 41.73
CA GLY A 135 29.59 -58.68 41.28
C GLY A 135 28.52 -59.49 42.02
N THR A 136 27.90 -58.94 43.08
CA THR A 136 26.70 -59.52 43.71
C THR A 136 25.50 -58.60 43.50
N GLU A 137 24.52 -59.04 42.70
CA GLU A 137 23.32 -58.26 42.33
C GLU A 137 22.36 -58.15 43.53
N SER A 138 22.57 -57.19 44.44
CA SER A 138 21.62 -56.90 45.53
C SER A 138 21.03 -55.49 45.42
N ALA A 139 19.70 -55.38 45.57
CA ALA A 139 18.81 -54.20 45.60
C ALA A 139 18.77 -53.20 44.42
N ARG A 140 19.66 -53.31 43.42
CA ARG A 140 19.69 -52.41 42.24
C ARG A 140 18.47 -52.62 41.32
N SER A 141 17.76 -51.56 40.95
CA SER A 141 16.58 -51.69 40.09
C SER A 141 16.95 -52.06 38.64
N GLU A 142 16.27 -53.07 38.09
CA GLU A 142 16.57 -53.66 36.78
C GLU A 142 15.44 -53.43 35.76
N PHE A 143 15.81 -53.04 34.55
CA PHE A 143 14.89 -52.90 33.42
C PHE A 143 15.37 -53.71 32.24
N VAL A 144 14.48 -54.54 31.69
CA VAL A 144 14.72 -55.22 30.42
C VAL A 144 14.27 -54.31 29.27
N VAL A 145 15.20 -53.87 28.43
CA VAL A 145 14.93 -53.01 27.28
C VAL A 145 15.09 -53.80 25.99
N GLN A 146 13.99 -53.96 25.24
CA GLN A 146 13.98 -54.69 23.97
C GLN A 146 13.68 -53.78 22.76
N SER A 147 12.46 -53.25 22.66
CA SER A 147 12.01 -52.55 21.44
C SER A 147 11.32 -51.20 21.68
N LYS A 148 10.78 -50.98 22.88
CA LYS A 148 9.97 -49.81 23.23
C LYS A 148 10.77 -48.74 23.97
N GLY A 149 10.40 -47.48 23.78
CA GLY A 149 10.99 -46.34 24.47
C GLY A 149 10.68 -46.31 25.96
N LEU A 150 11.65 -45.90 26.77
CA LEU A 150 11.56 -45.87 28.23
C LEU A 150 12.19 -44.57 28.78
N HIS A 151 11.52 -43.92 29.72
CA HIS A 151 12.07 -42.77 30.43
C HIS A 151 12.11 -43.06 31.93
N LEU A 152 13.32 -43.09 32.50
CA LEU A 152 13.59 -43.32 33.90
C LEU A 152 13.96 -42.02 34.60
N TYR A 153 13.36 -41.79 35.76
CA TYR A 153 13.68 -40.67 36.63
C TYR A 153 13.88 -41.12 38.08
N SER A 154 14.81 -40.48 38.80
CA SER A 154 14.93 -40.69 40.24
C SER A 154 15.42 -39.46 41.03
N ASP A 155 14.95 -39.34 42.26
CA ASP A 155 15.42 -38.33 43.24
C ASP A 155 16.71 -38.73 43.99
N ILE A 156 17.12 -39.99 43.92
CA ILE A 156 18.38 -40.52 44.46
C ILE A 156 19.19 -41.22 43.36
N ASP A 157 20.43 -41.63 43.64
CA ASP A 157 21.13 -42.57 42.75
C ASP A 157 20.52 -43.98 42.89
N GLN A 158 19.72 -44.41 41.90
CA GLN A 158 19.10 -45.76 41.92
C GLN A 158 20.06 -46.86 41.50
N MET A 159 21.25 -46.52 41.02
CA MET A 159 22.21 -47.48 40.50
C MET A 159 21.59 -48.45 39.48
N TRP A 160 20.90 -47.95 38.47
CA TRP A 160 20.13 -48.72 37.50
C TRP A 160 20.90 -49.87 36.86
N ILE A 161 20.25 -51.02 36.67
CA ILE A 161 20.67 -52.09 35.77
C ILE A 161 19.77 -52.03 34.54
N ILE A 162 20.37 -51.86 33.38
CA ILE A 162 19.64 -51.89 32.11
C ILE A 162 20.08 -53.14 31.37
N SER A 163 19.23 -54.16 31.44
CA SER A 163 19.41 -55.44 30.75
C SER A 163 18.87 -55.34 29.34
N LYS A 164 19.67 -55.71 28.35
CA LYS A 164 19.33 -55.57 26.95
C LYS A 164 19.29 -56.92 26.23
N ASN A 165 18.10 -57.25 25.72
CA ASN A 165 17.83 -58.40 24.87
C ASN A 165 17.77 -57.93 23.41
N LYS A 166 18.92 -57.78 22.77
CA LYS A 166 19.02 -57.31 21.37
C LYS A 166 19.78 -58.30 20.50
N THR A 167 19.26 -58.54 19.30
CA THR A 167 19.89 -59.35 18.26
C THR A 167 20.47 -58.48 17.13
N VAL A 168 21.26 -59.09 16.24
CA VAL A 168 21.82 -58.41 15.07
C VAL A 168 20.70 -57.99 14.13
N GLY A 169 20.57 -56.68 13.88
CA GLY A 169 19.55 -56.10 12.98
C GLY A 169 18.44 -55.32 13.69
N ASP A 170 18.27 -55.53 15.00
CA ASP A 170 17.32 -54.76 15.81
C ASP A 170 17.71 -53.26 15.85
N LYS A 171 16.71 -52.38 15.81
CA LYS A 171 16.94 -50.93 15.98
C LYS A 171 17.17 -50.60 17.46
N PRO A 172 17.87 -49.51 17.81
CA PRO A 172 18.00 -49.11 19.20
C PRO A 172 16.61 -48.65 19.71
N SER A 173 16.27 -48.98 20.95
CA SER A 173 15.13 -48.44 21.69
C SER A 173 15.51 -47.09 22.31
N TYR A 174 14.54 -46.19 22.47
CA TYR A 174 14.76 -44.96 23.22
C TYR A 174 14.94 -45.27 24.72
N LEU A 175 15.98 -44.70 25.34
CA LEU A 175 16.15 -44.73 26.78
C LEU A 175 16.60 -43.36 27.25
N CYS A 176 15.80 -42.72 28.10
CA CYS A 176 16.17 -41.50 28.81
C CYS A 176 16.34 -41.82 30.29
N ILE A 177 17.47 -41.44 30.89
CA ILE A 177 17.70 -41.61 32.33
C ILE A 177 18.07 -40.24 32.92
N ASP A 178 17.25 -39.77 33.85
CA ASP A 178 17.43 -38.47 34.51
C ASP A 178 17.22 -38.58 36.03
N GLY A 179 17.53 -37.51 36.76
CA GLY A 179 17.31 -37.44 38.19
C GLY A 179 17.82 -36.16 38.84
N THR A 180 17.40 -35.90 40.09
CA THR A 180 17.91 -34.75 40.86
C THR A 180 19.34 -34.97 41.37
N LYS A 181 19.79 -36.22 41.42
CA LYS A 181 21.16 -36.63 41.78
C LYS A 181 21.83 -37.32 40.60
N LYS A 182 23.15 -37.38 40.64
CA LYS A 182 23.94 -38.18 39.69
C LYS A 182 23.46 -39.62 39.75
N GLN A 183 23.15 -40.19 38.59
CA GLN A 183 22.77 -41.58 38.48
C GLN A 183 24.02 -42.43 38.15
N THR A 184 24.06 -43.64 38.67
CA THR A 184 24.98 -44.70 38.28
C THR A 184 24.20 -45.71 37.46
N ILE A 185 24.74 -46.14 36.32
CA ILE A 185 24.04 -47.06 35.41
C ILE A 185 24.98 -48.19 35.02
N LEU A 186 24.52 -49.43 35.11
CA LEU A 186 25.14 -50.62 34.55
C LEU A 186 24.33 -51.14 33.37
N PHE A 187 24.91 -51.12 32.18
CA PHE A 187 24.34 -51.80 31.02
C PHE A 187 24.80 -53.26 31.00
N LYS A 188 23.85 -54.19 30.91
CA LYS A 188 24.07 -55.64 30.79
C LYS A 188 23.47 -56.11 29.47
N PHE A 189 24.27 -56.67 28.58
CA PHE A 189 23.79 -57.20 27.31
C PHE A 189 23.78 -58.72 27.38
N ASN A 190 22.68 -59.34 27.00
CA ASN A 190 22.48 -60.77 27.17
C ASN A 190 22.95 -61.63 25.96
N TYR A 191 23.42 -60.98 24.89
CA TYR A 191 23.90 -61.62 23.66
C TYR A 191 25.17 -60.94 23.12
N ASP A 192 25.92 -61.62 22.24
CA ASP A 192 27.07 -61.07 21.54
C ASP A 192 26.67 -59.84 20.71
N TYR A 193 27.19 -58.67 21.10
CA TYR A 193 26.85 -57.41 20.46
C TYR A 193 27.84 -57.08 19.34
N VAL A 194 27.37 -57.07 18.09
CA VAL A 194 28.15 -56.58 16.95
C VAL A 194 27.98 -55.06 16.85
N PHE A 195 29.05 -54.32 17.06
CA PHE A 195 29.05 -52.87 16.85
C PHE A 195 28.89 -52.57 15.36
N GLY A 196 27.82 -51.85 15.01
CA GLY A 196 27.67 -51.28 13.67
C GLY A 196 28.66 -50.14 13.40
N GLU A 197 28.53 -49.52 12.23
CA GLU A 197 29.29 -48.30 11.87
C GLU A 197 29.12 -47.19 12.92
N ASN A 198 30.05 -46.23 12.95
CA ASN A 198 30.18 -45.17 13.98
C ASN A 198 28.87 -44.42 14.29
N TYR A 199 27.94 -44.34 13.32
CA TYR A 199 26.63 -43.71 13.45
C TYR A 199 25.47 -44.60 12.97
N GLY A 200 25.69 -45.92 12.93
CA GLY A 200 24.68 -46.88 12.48
C GLY A 200 23.67 -47.23 13.58
N SER A 201 22.48 -47.69 13.17
CA SER A 201 21.42 -48.22 14.05
C SER A 201 21.86 -49.41 14.93
N GLY A 202 23.00 -50.01 14.58
CA GLY A 202 23.68 -51.05 15.35
C GLY A 202 24.48 -50.53 16.55
N ARG A 203 24.47 -49.23 16.90
CA ARG A 203 25.11 -48.73 18.14
C ARG A 203 24.08 -48.41 19.22
N TYR A 204 24.44 -48.69 20.47
CA TYR A 204 23.58 -48.35 21.59
C TYR A 204 23.67 -46.87 21.93
N LEU A 205 22.50 -46.25 22.08
CA LEU A 205 22.31 -44.85 22.35
C LEU A 205 21.37 -44.70 23.55
N PHE A 206 21.71 -43.81 24.47
CA PHE A 206 20.80 -43.39 25.51
C PHE A 206 20.97 -41.89 25.75
N THR A 207 19.89 -41.27 26.20
CA THR A 207 19.82 -39.87 26.60
C THR A 207 19.94 -39.77 28.12
N ALA A 208 20.68 -38.78 28.60
CA ALA A 208 20.87 -38.56 30.01
C ALA A 208 21.15 -37.10 30.32
N ASN A 209 21.01 -36.73 31.59
CA ASN A 209 21.44 -35.43 32.09
C ASN A 209 22.98 -35.38 32.21
N SER A 210 23.53 -34.19 31.92
CA SER A 210 24.97 -33.89 31.93
C SER A 210 25.76 -34.23 33.19
N ALA A 211 25.10 -34.48 34.33
CA ALA A 211 25.75 -34.75 35.62
C ALA A 211 25.94 -36.24 35.94
N ILE A 212 25.54 -37.18 35.07
CA ILE A 212 25.45 -38.62 35.35
C ILE A 212 26.81 -39.34 35.14
N THR A 213 27.11 -40.36 35.97
CA THR A 213 28.35 -41.18 35.90
C THR A 213 28.01 -42.60 35.46
N TYR A 214 28.81 -43.19 34.56
CA TYR A 214 28.48 -44.48 33.93
C TYR A 214 29.55 -45.52 34.22
N ASN A 215 29.13 -46.75 34.56
CA ASN A 215 29.99 -47.92 34.69
C ASN A 215 29.40 -49.04 33.84
N MET A 216 30.06 -49.42 32.75
CA MET A 216 29.45 -50.30 31.74
C MET A 216 30.27 -51.56 31.56
N ALA A 217 29.61 -52.73 31.52
CA ALA A 217 30.27 -54.01 31.34
C ALA A 217 29.40 -54.95 30.50
N LEU A 218 29.97 -55.54 29.44
CA LEU A 218 29.36 -56.71 28.81
C LEU A 218 29.62 -57.93 29.66
N LYS A 219 28.63 -58.79 29.83
CA LYS A 219 28.88 -60.19 30.18
C LYS A 219 28.73 -61.01 28.90
N ASN A 220 29.84 -61.38 28.25
CA ASN A 220 29.78 -62.31 27.14
C ASN A 220 29.48 -63.73 27.69
N PRO A 221 28.47 -64.46 27.18
CA PRO A 221 28.23 -65.84 27.58
C PRO A 221 29.41 -66.79 27.29
N SER A 222 30.26 -66.44 26.32
CA SER A 222 31.25 -67.33 25.70
C SER A 222 32.72 -66.98 26.03
N ASN A 223 33.06 -65.69 26.26
CA ASN A 223 34.46 -65.22 26.31
C ASN A 223 34.81 -64.24 27.46
N GLY A 224 34.02 -64.17 28.53
CA GLY A 224 34.30 -63.31 29.69
C GLY A 224 33.79 -61.86 29.55
N THR A 225 34.18 -61.00 30.49
CA THR A 225 33.67 -59.61 30.57
C THR A 225 34.42 -58.70 29.60
N VAL A 226 33.70 -58.08 28.66
CA VAL A 226 34.25 -57.03 27.76
C VAL A 226 33.86 -55.67 28.33
N SER A 227 34.84 -54.79 28.55
CA SER A 227 34.62 -53.44 29.07
C SER A 227 34.28 -52.46 27.94
N TYR A 228 33.43 -51.48 28.24
CA TYR A 228 33.00 -50.44 27.29
C TYR A 228 33.30 -49.03 27.77
N ILE A 229 33.44 -48.12 26.81
CA ILE A 229 33.53 -46.69 27.06
C ILE A 229 32.36 -45.96 26.40
N GLN A 230 31.82 -44.98 27.10
CA GLN A 230 30.79 -44.08 26.60
C GLN A 230 31.48 -42.87 26.00
N LYS A 231 31.01 -42.42 24.84
CA LYS A 231 31.46 -41.15 24.27
C LYS A 231 30.26 -40.24 24.04
N LEU A 232 30.44 -38.99 24.45
CA LEU A 232 29.49 -37.90 24.24
C LEU A 232 29.36 -37.61 22.75
N VAL A 233 28.13 -37.58 22.21
CA VAL A 233 27.89 -37.26 20.79
C VAL A 233 26.89 -36.13 20.56
N CYS A 234 26.26 -35.63 21.61
CA CYS A 234 25.48 -34.40 21.58
C CYS A 234 25.30 -33.88 23.00
N ASN A 235 25.45 -32.57 23.19
CA ASN A 235 25.09 -31.86 24.41
C ASN A 235 24.39 -30.55 24.03
N ARG A 236 23.11 -30.42 24.32
CA ARG A 236 22.35 -29.18 24.11
C ARG A 236 21.32 -28.99 25.20
N ASN A 237 21.32 -27.80 25.80
CA ASN A 237 20.36 -27.42 26.85
C ASN A 237 20.26 -28.44 28.00
N GLY A 238 21.38 -29.04 28.40
CA GLY A 238 21.44 -30.02 29.50
C GLY A 238 21.05 -31.45 29.10
N VAL A 239 20.52 -31.65 27.89
CA VAL A 239 20.27 -32.97 27.31
C VAL A 239 21.56 -33.49 26.69
N ILE A 240 22.02 -34.64 27.18
CA ILE A 240 23.22 -35.30 26.68
C ILE A 240 22.88 -36.63 26.03
N ARG A 241 23.51 -36.91 24.89
CA ARG A 241 23.44 -38.19 24.17
C ARG A 241 24.80 -38.89 24.22
N TYR A 242 24.79 -40.17 24.59
CA TYR A 242 25.97 -41.01 24.58
C TYR A 242 25.84 -42.14 23.56
N LEU A 243 26.96 -42.46 22.89
CA LEU A 243 27.12 -43.70 22.14
C LEU A 243 28.13 -44.61 22.86
N LEU A 244 27.87 -45.91 22.79
CA LEU A 244 28.77 -46.92 23.38
C LEU A 244 29.82 -47.42 22.38
N PHE A 245 31.05 -47.58 22.87
CA PHE A 245 32.20 -48.06 22.12
C PHE A 245 32.96 -49.12 22.93
N ASP A 246 33.65 -50.02 22.23
CA ASP A 246 34.70 -50.87 22.83
C ASP A 246 35.83 -49.99 23.40
N THR A 247 36.35 -50.37 24.58
CA THR A 247 37.57 -49.81 25.16
C THR A 247 38.76 -49.69 24.21
N GLY A 248 38.89 -50.58 23.21
CA GLY A 248 39.95 -50.52 22.19
C GLY A 248 39.72 -49.50 21.06
N TYR A 249 38.59 -48.77 21.05
CA TYR A 249 38.23 -47.88 19.94
C TYR A 249 39.00 -46.56 19.96
N ALA A 250 39.96 -46.43 19.04
CA ALA A 250 40.82 -45.24 18.89
C ALA A 250 40.24 -44.10 18.02
N GLY A 251 39.02 -44.24 17.49
CA GLY A 251 38.42 -43.20 16.64
C GLY A 251 38.05 -41.93 17.40
N VAL A 252 38.28 -40.78 16.77
CA VAL A 252 37.80 -39.46 17.23
C VAL A 252 36.29 -39.42 17.09
N THR A 253 35.57 -39.14 18.17
CA THR A 253 34.10 -39.06 18.19
C THR A 253 33.64 -37.69 18.65
N ASP A 254 34.43 -36.65 18.42
CA ASP A 254 34.08 -35.25 18.70
C ASP A 254 33.03 -34.74 17.70
N ASN A 255 32.11 -35.62 17.28
CA ASN A 255 30.92 -35.21 16.57
C ASN A 255 29.94 -34.72 17.64
N THR A 256 29.90 -33.40 17.81
CA THR A 256 29.09 -32.67 18.77
C THR A 256 27.72 -32.29 18.21
N GLU A 257 27.41 -32.71 16.98
CA GLU A 257 26.20 -32.29 16.28
C GLU A 257 24.96 -33.03 16.78
N CYS A 258 24.10 -32.30 17.49
CA CYS A 258 22.78 -32.74 17.93
C CYS A 258 21.79 -32.84 16.75
N THR A 259 22.04 -33.75 15.82
CA THR A 259 21.25 -33.90 14.57
C THR A 259 20.42 -35.19 14.54
N CYS A 260 19.31 -35.11 13.83
CA CYS A 260 18.38 -36.18 13.53
C CYS A 260 18.22 -36.30 12.01
N LYS A 261 18.75 -37.39 11.44
CA LYS A 261 18.82 -37.61 9.99
C LYS A 261 17.74 -38.61 9.58
N PRO A 262 16.72 -38.21 8.82
CA PRO A 262 15.71 -39.15 8.38
C PRO A 262 16.25 -40.04 7.25
N THR A 263 15.86 -41.31 7.27
CA THR A 263 16.19 -42.32 6.25
C THR A 263 15.20 -42.31 5.10
N THR A 264 14.06 -41.63 5.24
CA THR A 264 13.05 -41.47 4.18
C THR A 264 12.51 -40.04 4.17
N THR A 265 11.80 -39.67 3.12
CA THR A 265 11.10 -38.38 3.03
C THR A 265 9.87 -38.26 3.93
N SER A 266 9.41 -39.36 4.53
CA SER A 266 8.29 -39.38 5.46
C SER A 266 8.79 -39.31 6.90
N VAL A 267 8.69 -38.14 7.52
CA VAL A 267 9.09 -37.90 8.92
C VAL A 267 7.86 -38.13 9.81
N THR A 268 7.46 -39.40 9.90
CA THR A 268 6.17 -39.78 10.47
C THR A 268 6.28 -40.73 11.68
N ASN A 269 7.27 -41.63 11.70
CA ASN A 269 7.42 -42.69 12.71
C ASN A 269 8.84 -42.78 13.29
N ASP A 270 8.95 -43.39 14.49
CA ASP A 270 10.19 -43.65 15.27
C ASP A 270 11.33 -44.29 14.47
N TYR A 271 10.98 -44.97 13.39
CA TYR A 271 11.88 -45.85 12.65
C TYR A 271 12.49 -45.21 11.40
N ASN A 272 12.13 -43.97 11.10
CA ASN A 272 12.58 -43.25 9.90
C ASN A 272 13.75 -42.31 10.17
N PHE A 273 14.40 -42.42 11.33
CA PHE A 273 15.60 -41.66 11.68
C PHE A 273 16.80 -42.58 11.91
N ASN A 274 18.00 -42.01 11.83
CA ASN A 274 19.22 -42.65 12.31
C ASN A 274 19.15 -43.05 13.79
N PHE A 275 18.37 -42.34 14.61
CA PHE A 275 18.15 -42.65 16.04
C PHE A 275 16.68 -42.51 16.48
N PRO A 276 16.20 -43.37 17.40
CA PRO A 276 14.82 -43.39 17.90
C PRO A 276 14.47 -42.17 18.79
N ASP A 277 15.46 -41.57 19.46
CA ASP A 277 15.26 -40.45 20.38
C ASP A 277 14.90 -39.13 19.68
N CYS A 278 15.04 -39.10 18.35
CA CYS A 278 14.69 -37.97 17.50
C CYS A 278 13.22 -37.55 17.57
N ARG A 279 12.29 -38.47 17.84
CA ARG A 279 10.87 -38.12 18.05
C ARG A 279 10.61 -37.66 19.48
N TYR A 280 11.18 -38.34 20.48
CA TYR A 280 10.89 -38.10 21.89
C TYR A 280 11.47 -36.78 22.41
N ASN A 281 12.58 -36.35 21.83
CA ASN A 281 13.34 -35.17 22.25
C ASN A 281 13.63 -34.23 21.07
N SER A 282 12.75 -34.18 20.06
CA SER A 282 12.95 -33.41 18.82
C SER A 282 13.27 -31.93 19.06
N THR A 283 12.76 -31.35 20.16
CA THR A 283 13.06 -29.98 20.63
C THR A 283 14.53 -29.71 20.94
N ALA A 284 15.33 -30.76 21.21
CA ALA A 284 16.77 -30.67 21.46
C ALA A 284 17.62 -30.89 20.21
N PHE A 285 17.02 -31.34 19.10
CA PHE A 285 17.76 -31.77 17.91
C PHE A 285 17.46 -30.95 16.66
N ASP A 286 18.46 -30.88 15.78
CA ASP A 286 18.34 -30.32 14.44
C ASP A 286 17.81 -31.41 13.50
N LEU A 287 16.74 -31.10 12.77
CA LEU A 287 16.24 -31.95 11.70
C LEU A 287 17.18 -31.82 10.48
N ASP A 288 18.07 -32.80 10.29
CA ASP A 288 19.05 -32.78 9.21
C ASP A 288 18.53 -33.51 7.98
N LEU A 289 18.06 -32.73 7.00
CA LEU A 289 17.49 -33.21 5.74
C LEU A 289 18.54 -33.27 4.61
N SER A 290 19.79 -32.90 4.88
CA SER A 290 20.82 -32.73 3.84
C SER A 290 21.14 -34.00 3.05
N MET A 291 21.01 -35.16 3.71
CA MET A 291 21.31 -36.48 3.17
C MET A 291 20.19 -37.07 2.31
N LEU A 292 18.98 -36.51 2.33
CA LEU A 292 17.88 -37.00 1.52
C LEU A 292 18.21 -36.85 0.02
N SER A 293 18.08 -37.92 -0.74
CA SER A 293 18.35 -37.95 -2.18
C SER A 293 17.09 -37.64 -3.00
N GLY A 294 17.26 -37.01 -4.16
CA GLY A 294 16.18 -36.58 -5.05
C GLY A 294 16.16 -35.06 -5.24
N SER A 295 15.58 -34.60 -6.34
CA SER A 295 15.31 -33.17 -6.57
C SER A 295 14.08 -33.06 -7.49
N PRO A 296 12.98 -32.44 -7.04
CA PRO A 296 12.72 -31.86 -5.72
C PRO A 296 12.50 -32.92 -4.62
N ILE A 297 12.65 -32.53 -3.34
CA ILE A 297 12.43 -33.37 -2.16
C ILE A 297 11.16 -32.90 -1.45
N SER A 298 10.14 -33.74 -1.38
CA SER A 298 8.95 -33.47 -0.56
C SER A 298 9.08 -34.19 0.76
N VAL A 299 9.05 -33.46 1.88
CA VAL A 299 9.20 -33.98 3.24
C VAL A 299 7.86 -33.85 3.96
N THR A 300 7.29 -34.98 4.37
CA THR A 300 6.01 -35.00 5.10
C THR A 300 6.25 -35.11 6.59
N ILE A 301 5.64 -34.23 7.39
CA ILE A 301 5.83 -34.13 8.85
C ILE A 301 4.56 -34.56 9.61
N SER A 302 4.75 -35.41 10.62
CA SER A 302 3.70 -35.82 11.59
C SER A 302 3.59 -34.86 12.78
N PRO A 303 2.39 -34.68 13.38
CA PRO A 303 2.22 -33.80 14.55
C PRO A 303 3.05 -34.24 15.76
N THR A 304 3.37 -35.53 15.92
CA THR A 304 4.25 -35.98 17.01
C THR A 304 5.72 -35.58 16.82
N ALA A 305 6.08 -35.08 15.63
CA ALA A 305 7.43 -34.65 15.27
C ALA A 305 7.38 -33.26 14.64
N ASN A 306 6.55 -32.36 15.17
CA ASN A 306 6.36 -31.01 14.63
C ASN A 306 7.13 -29.92 15.40
N VAL A 307 7.83 -30.24 16.50
CA VAL A 307 8.67 -29.27 17.23
C VAL A 307 10.13 -29.67 17.14
N TRP A 308 10.99 -28.79 16.65
CA TRP A 308 12.41 -29.05 16.44
C TRP A 308 13.28 -27.93 17.03
N TYR A 309 14.55 -28.23 17.33
CA TYR A 309 15.48 -27.16 17.66
C TYR A 309 15.77 -26.31 16.42
N SER A 310 16.22 -26.94 15.32
CA SER A 310 16.47 -26.30 14.03
C SER A 310 16.21 -27.27 12.87
N ALA A 311 16.38 -26.81 11.64
CA ALA A 311 16.43 -27.65 10.44
C ALA A 311 17.69 -27.35 9.62
N ILE A 312 18.29 -28.39 9.03
CA ILE A 312 19.46 -28.30 8.15
C ILE A 312 19.04 -28.81 6.77
N PHE A 313 19.16 -27.95 5.77
CA PHE A 313 18.80 -28.26 4.38
C PHE A 313 20.07 -28.44 3.53
N GLY A 314 20.08 -29.44 2.66
CA GLY A 314 21.16 -29.62 1.67
C GLY A 314 21.18 -28.50 0.63
N ALA A 315 22.37 -28.12 0.15
CA ALA A 315 22.51 -27.14 -0.95
C ALA A 315 22.01 -27.73 -2.28
N SER A 316 21.63 -26.86 -3.23
CA SER A 316 21.23 -27.25 -4.60
C SER A 316 20.02 -28.20 -4.68
N LYS A 317 19.20 -28.25 -3.63
CA LYS A 317 17.98 -29.06 -3.52
C LYS A 317 16.79 -28.16 -3.17
N ALA A 318 15.61 -28.51 -3.69
CA ALA A 318 14.36 -27.85 -3.34
C ALA A 318 13.55 -28.73 -2.39
N TYR A 319 13.25 -28.23 -1.19
CA TYR A 319 12.48 -28.94 -0.18
C TYR A 319 11.05 -28.42 -0.11
N THR A 320 10.07 -29.31 -0.02
CA THR A 320 8.68 -28.95 0.28
C THR A 320 8.25 -29.66 1.55
N VAL A 321 7.99 -28.91 2.62
CA VAL A 321 7.57 -29.43 3.93
C VAL A 321 6.05 -29.40 4.00
N THR A 322 5.44 -30.58 4.04
CA THR A 322 3.97 -30.76 4.01
C THR A 322 3.46 -31.45 5.28
N PRO A 323 2.25 -31.10 5.76
CA PRO A 323 1.63 -31.82 6.86
C PRO A 323 1.07 -33.17 6.40
N LEU A 324 0.89 -34.11 7.32
CA LEU A 324 0.02 -35.27 7.07
C LEU A 324 -1.44 -34.83 6.85
N PRO A 325 -2.24 -35.54 6.03
CA PRO A 325 -3.64 -35.18 5.76
C PRO A 325 -4.54 -35.08 7.01
N THR A 326 -4.20 -35.80 8.08
CA THR A 326 -4.92 -35.80 9.35
C THR A 326 -4.39 -34.74 10.34
N ASN A 327 -3.46 -33.89 9.91
CA ASN A 327 -2.73 -32.96 10.77
C ASN A 327 -2.96 -31.50 10.37
N THR A 328 -3.48 -30.70 11.31
CA THR A 328 -3.61 -29.24 11.18
C THR A 328 -2.54 -28.47 11.97
N ASP A 329 -1.75 -29.16 12.79
CA ASP A 329 -0.76 -28.53 13.67
C ASP A 329 0.49 -28.18 12.86
N GLY A 330 0.82 -26.88 12.85
CA GLY A 330 2.00 -26.35 12.17
C GLY A 330 3.32 -26.91 12.72
N ILE A 331 4.43 -26.54 12.07
CA ILE A 331 5.79 -26.89 12.49
C ILE A 331 6.39 -25.76 13.33
N THR A 332 7.11 -26.11 14.39
CA THR A 332 7.74 -25.17 15.32
C THR A 332 9.25 -25.39 15.37
N PHE A 333 10.01 -24.31 15.28
CA PHE A 333 11.46 -24.31 15.41
C PHE A 333 11.92 -23.38 16.53
N THR A 334 12.89 -23.82 17.34
CA THR A 334 13.58 -22.93 18.28
C THR A 334 14.44 -21.92 17.51
N LYS A 335 15.15 -22.38 16.48
CA LYS A 335 15.93 -21.58 15.55
C LYS A 335 15.66 -22.05 14.12
N LEU A 336 15.48 -21.13 13.18
CA LEU A 336 15.48 -21.45 11.76
C LEU A 336 16.44 -20.49 11.06
N THR A 337 17.33 -21.03 10.23
CA THR A 337 18.29 -20.21 9.48
C THR A 337 17.89 -20.12 8.01
N ILE A 338 17.80 -18.91 7.49
CA ILE A 338 17.68 -18.64 6.06
C ILE A 338 19.07 -18.35 5.51
N GLU A 339 19.43 -19.10 4.48
CA GLU A 339 20.72 -19.06 3.81
C GLU A 339 20.55 -19.12 2.29
N SER A 340 21.49 -18.54 1.57
CA SER A 340 21.62 -18.59 0.11
C SER A 340 21.79 -20.03 -0.37
N GLU A 341 21.44 -20.29 -1.64
CA GLU A 341 21.51 -21.61 -2.29
C GLU A 341 20.57 -22.69 -1.73
N LYS A 342 19.75 -22.35 -0.72
CA LYS A 342 18.68 -23.21 -0.21
C LYS A 342 17.34 -22.78 -0.79
N SER A 343 16.52 -23.77 -1.17
CA SER A 343 15.14 -23.57 -1.61
C SER A 343 14.22 -24.42 -0.76
N VAL A 344 13.32 -23.78 -0.01
CA VAL A 344 12.45 -24.46 0.96
C VAL A 344 11.05 -23.86 0.92
N THR A 345 10.05 -24.69 0.69
CA THR A 345 8.63 -24.32 0.75
C THR A 345 7.98 -25.00 1.94
N PHE A 346 7.34 -24.24 2.81
CA PHE A 346 6.51 -24.75 3.92
C PHE A 346 5.03 -24.61 3.54
N GLU A 347 4.36 -25.73 3.29
CA GLU A 347 2.92 -25.75 2.99
C GLU A 347 2.06 -25.73 4.26
N MET A 348 2.63 -26.09 5.40
CA MET A 348 2.04 -25.94 6.72
C MET A 348 2.47 -24.63 7.40
N LYS A 349 1.71 -24.20 8.42
CA LYS A 349 2.06 -23.03 9.24
C LYS A 349 3.39 -23.27 9.96
N CYS A 350 4.28 -22.27 9.95
CA CYS A 350 5.58 -22.33 10.63
C CYS A 350 5.62 -21.36 11.82
N THR A 351 6.09 -21.82 12.97
CA THR A 351 6.34 -20.98 14.15
C THR A 351 7.82 -21.03 14.48
N VAL A 352 8.47 -19.88 14.60
CA VAL A 352 9.92 -19.81 14.82
C VAL A 352 10.19 -18.91 16.01
N LYS A 353 10.89 -19.42 17.02
CA LYS A 353 11.32 -18.60 18.16
C LYS A 353 12.42 -17.61 17.72
N THR A 354 13.46 -18.08 17.03
CA THR A 354 14.49 -17.20 16.46
C THR A 354 14.71 -17.49 14.97
N LEU A 355 14.31 -16.57 14.11
CA LEU A 355 14.63 -16.62 12.69
C LEU A 355 15.95 -15.90 12.45
N THR A 356 16.98 -16.65 12.07
CA THR A 356 18.29 -16.11 11.68
C THR A 356 18.33 -15.97 10.17
N ILE A 357 18.69 -14.79 9.65
CA ILE A 357 18.84 -14.54 8.22
C ILE A 357 20.30 -14.21 7.98
N ASN A 358 21.06 -15.18 7.45
CA ASN A 358 22.48 -15.03 7.12
C ASN A 358 22.66 -14.40 5.74
N SER A 359 21.82 -14.80 4.79
CA SER A 359 21.79 -14.28 3.41
C SER A 359 20.40 -14.46 2.79
N VAL A 360 20.20 -13.92 1.58
CA VAL A 360 18.92 -14.03 0.85
C VAL A 360 18.80 -15.45 0.26
N GLY A 361 17.77 -16.19 0.67
CA GLY A 361 17.48 -17.56 0.23
C GLY A 361 16.07 -17.73 -0.33
N ASN A 362 15.81 -18.84 -1.02
CA ASN A 362 14.50 -19.11 -1.64
C ASN A 362 13.57 -19.83 -0.65
N PHE A 363 13.21 -19.14 0.43
CA PHE A 363 12.26 -19.65 1.42
C PHE A 363 10.85 -19.15 1.12
N TYR A 364 9.86 -20.05 1.16
CA TYR A 364 8.46 -19.75 0.89
C TYR A 364 7.53 -20.39 1.93
N PHE A 365 6.89 -19.56 2.75
CA PHE A 365 5.94 -19.99 3.77
C PHE A 365 4.50 -19.85 3.25
N LYS A 366 4.04 -20.84 2.47
CA LYS A 366 2.65 -20.86 1.97
C LYS A 366 1.64 -20.94 3.13
N GLY A 367 1.89 -21.81 4.10
CA GLY A 367 1.04 -21.96 5.30
C GLY A 367 1.12 -20.80 6.30
N GLY A 368 1.97 -19.79 6.04
CA GLY A 368 2.22 -18.66 6.93
C GLY A 368 3.37 -18.90 7.91
N ILE A 369 3.84 -17.82 8.54
CA ILE A 369 4.93 -17.83 9.52
C ILE A 369 4.64 -16.88 10.69
N SER A 370 4.95 -17.34 11.91
CA SER A 370 4.97 -16.54 13.13
C SER A 370 6.38 -16.55 13.73
N ILE A 371 6.94 -15.38 14.02
CA ILE A 371 8.32 -15.20 14.47
C ILE A 371 8.32 -14.47 15.81
N GLU A 372 9.03 -15.01 16.81
CA GLU A 372 9.21 -14.32 18.09
C GLU A 372 10.37 -13.31 18.04
N THR A 373 11.52 -13.72 17.51
CA THR A 373 12.73 -12.90 17.36
C THR A 373 13.37 -13.07 15.99
N VAL A 374 13.84 -11.97 15.39
CA VAL A 374 14.61 -11.97 14.15
C VAL A 374 16.05 -11.55 14.44
N SER A 375 17.01 -12.31 13.91
CA SER A 375 18.44 -11.99 13.95
C SER A 375 18.99 -11.90 12.53
N LEU A 376 19.62 -10.78 12.20
CA LEU A 376 20.25 -10.55 10.89
C LEU A 376 21.76 -10.66 11.02
N ASP A 377 22.42 -11.28 10.04
CA ASP A 377 23.88 -11.25 9.97
C ASP A 377 24.39 -9.82 9.67
N SER A 378 25.22 -9.29 10.58
CA SER A 378 25.78 -7.95 10.47
C SER A 378 26.67 -7.73 9.25
N SER A 379 27.19 -8.81 8.64
CA SER A 379 28.08 -8.73 7.48
C SER A 379 27.33 -8.62 6.14
N THR A 380 26.02 -8.87 6.13
CA THR A 380 25.19 -8.88 4.92
C THR A 380 24.30 -7.64 4.83
N ASN A 381 24.27 -6.99 3.66
CA ASN A 381 23.33 -5.90 3.41
C ASN A 381 21.97 -6.44 2.95
N PHE A 382 20.96 -6.32 3.82
CA PHE A 382 19.58 -6.76 3.57
C PHE A 382 18.66 -5.65 3.07
N VAL A 383 19.15 -4.41 2.97
CA VAL A 383 18.35 -3.27 2.51
C VAL A 383 17.98 -3.50 1.04
N ASN A 384 16.71 -3.30 0.71
CA ASN A 384 16.15 -3.49 -0.64
C ASN A 384 16.31 -4.93 -1.19
N ASN A 385 16.28 -5.95 -0.32
CA ASN A 385 16.14 -7.35 -0.70
C ASN A 385 14.86 -7.98 -0.12
N ILE A 386 14.19 -8.82 -0.91
CA ILE A 386 13.11 -9.69 -0.43
C ILE A 386 13.78 -10.85 0.31
N LEU A 387 13.50 -11.00 1.60
CA LEU A 387 14.20 -11.96 2.46
C LEU A 387 13.63 -13.37 2.32
N PHE A 388 12.31 -13.47 2.15
CA PHE A 388 11.55 -14.70 1.91
C PHE A 388 10.12 -14.36 1.47
N SER A 389 9.36 -15.38 1.07
CA SER A 389 7.99 -15.25 0.58
C SER A 389 6.98 -15.84 1.57
N VAL A 390 5.78 -15.27 1.67
CA VAL A 390 4.73 -15.72 2.60
C VAL A 390 3.35 -15.52 1.97
N ASP A 391 2.53 -16.57 1.84
CA ASP A 391 1.13 -16.43 1.40
C ASP A 391 0.19 -16.25 2.59
N GLY A 392 0.26 -17.16 3.56
CA GLY A 392 -0.57 -17.16 4.75
C GLY A 392 -0.29 -16.01 5.73
N SER A 393 -0.71 -16.21 6.99
CA SER A 393 -0.50 -15.23 8.06
C SER A 393 0.99 -14.92 8.25
N PHE A 394 1.34 -13.64 8.43
CA PHE A 394 2.68 -13.19 8.75
C PHE A 394 2.67 -12.43 10.08
N GLU A 395 3.43 -12.91 11.06
CA GLU A 395 3.60 -12.26 12.35
C GLU A 395 5.09 -12.20 12.70
N ASP A 396 5.59 -11.00 13.02
CA ASP A 396 6.93 -10.79 13.56
C ASP A 396 6.82 -9.97 14.85
N LYS A 397 6.99 -10.64 16.01
CA LYS A 397 6.91 -10.02 17.33
C LYS A 397 8.12 -9.14 17.65
N SER A 398 9.25 -9.31 16.95
CA SER A 398 10.42 -8.43 17.09
C SER A 398 10.26 -7.09 16.37
N ASN A 399 9.22 -6.97 15.54
CA ASN A 399 8.83 -5.75 14.87
C ASN A 399 9.88 -5.22 13.86
N LEU A 400 10.76 -6.07 13.35
CA LEU A 400 11.85 -5.74 12.43
C LEU A 400 11.44 -5.89 10.96
N LEU A 401 10.63 -6.91 10.68
CA LEU A 401 10.15 -7.27 9.36
C LEU A 401 8.70 -6.83 9.14
N THR A 402 8.31 -6.77 7.87
CA THR A 402 6.94 -6.53 7.43
C THR A 402 6.69 -7.30 6.14
N LYS A 403 5.43 -7.36 5.71
CA LYS A 403 4.99 -8.03 4.48
C LYS A 403 4.26 -7.05 3.57
N CYS A 404 4.50 -7.15 2.27
CA CYS A 404 3.68 -6.52 1.23
C CYS A 404 3.57 -7.44 0.00
N GLY A 405 2.35 -7.63 -0.50
CA GLY A 405 2.08 -8.81 -1.35
C GLY A 405 2.49 -10.07 -0.61
N ARG A 406 3.29 -10.93 -1.24
CA ARG A 406 3.91 -12.12 -0.62
C ARG A 406 5.30 -11.85 -0.04
N ARG A 407 5.83 -10.65 -0.20
CA ARG A 407 7.24 -10.32 0.06
C ARG A 407 7.45 -9.99 1.53
N ALA A 408 8.26 -10.77 2.24
CA ALA A 408 8.74 -10.41 3.57
C ALA A 408 10.03 -9.59 3.46
N VAL A 409 10.02 -8.40 4.05
CA VAL A 409 11.05 -7.38 3.87
C VAL A 409 11.37 -6.67 5.17
N LEU A 410 12.53 -6.00 5.24
CA LEU A 410 12.81 -5.06 6.31
C LEU A 410 11.81 -3.90 6.27
N LYS A 411 11.35 -3.44 7.44
CA LYS A 411 10.47 -2.26 7.52
C LYS A 411 11.08 -1.00 6.91
N THR A 412 12.39 -0.85 7.01
CA THR A 412 13.13 0.27 6.40
C THR A 412 13.15 0.23 4.88
N SER A 413 12.88 -0.92 4.25
CA SER A 413 12.85 -1.12 2.80
C SER A 413 11.44 -1.18 2.20
N ILE A 414 10.39 -1.00 3.01
CA ILE A 414 8.99 -1.13 2.59
C ILE A 414 8.64 -0.19 1.42
N ASN A 415 9.21 1.03 1.42
CA ASN A 415 8.90 2.04 0.41
C ASN A 415 9.52 1.75 -0.96
N THR A 416 10.45 0.80 -1.04
CA THR A 416 11.14 0.43 -2.30
C THR A 416 10.67 -0.94 -2.78
N LEU A 417 10.53 -1.92 -1.88
CA LEU A 417 10.27 -3.32 -2.23
C LEU A 417 8.79 -3.66 -2.42
N CYS A 418 7.90 -2.81 -1.92
CA CYS A 418 6.46 -2.93 -2.18
C CYS A 418 6.03 -2.25 -3.48
N ASP A 419 7.00 -1.75 -4.24
CA ASP A 419 6.76 -1.15 -5.55
C ASP A 419 6.62 -2.25 -6.61
N CYS A 420 5.64 -2.05 -7.47
CA CYS A 420 5.40 -2.75 -8.72
C CYS A 420 5.78 -1.79 -9.84
N ARG A 421 7.03 -1.85 -10.29
CA ARG A 421 7.56 -0.94 -11.31
C ARG A 421 7.16 -1.42 -12.68
N TYR A 422 6.48 -0.57 -13.45
CA TYR A 422 6.02 -0.90 -14.79
C TYR A 422 6.75 -0.06 -15.83
N ASP A 423 7.49 -0.73 -16.71
CA ASP A 423 8.34 -0.09 -17.72
C ASP A 423 7.62 0.22 -19.06
N GLY A 424 6.35 -0.17 -19.19
CA GLY A 424 5.59 -0.13 -20.44
C GLY A 424 5.26 -1.50 -21.01
N SER A 425 5.92 -2.57 -20.52
CA SER A 425 5.74 -3.93 -21.01
C SER A 425 5.58 -4.97 -19.90
N LYS A 426 6.34 -4.84 -18.82
CA LYS A 426 6.39 -5.82 -17.73
C LYS A 426 6.52 -5.14 -16.38
N PHE A 427 6.15 -5.88 -15.35
CA PHE A 427 6.45 -5.51 -13.98
C PHE A 427 7.86 -5.95 -13.59
N THR A 428 8.51 -5.16 -12.74
CA THR A 428 9.73 -5.54 -12.02
C THR A 428 9.60 -5.14 -10.56
N THR A 429 10.35 -5.81 -9.70
CA THR A 429 10.51 -5.41 -8.31
C THR A 429 11.80 -4.61 -8.16
N SER A 430 11.91 -3.81 -7.10
CA SER A 430 13.16 -3.10 -6.76
C SER A 430 14.18 -3.98 -6.03
N ASP A 431 13.98 -5.31 -6.01
CA ASP A 431 14.91 -6.24 -5.38
C ASP A 431 16.24 -6.26 -6.14
N THR A 432 17.34 -6.03 -5.42
CA THR A 432 18.69 -5.95 -6.03
C THR A 432 19.31 -7.31 -6.32
N VAL A 433 18.86 -8.37 -5.65
CA VAL A 433 19.37 -9.74 -5.80
C VAL A 433 18.52 -10.54 -6.77
N ASN A 434 17.19 -10.45 -6.65
CA ASN A 434 16.26 -11.19 -7.51
C ASN A 434 15.04 -10.33 -7.92
N PRO A 435 15.18 -9.48 -8.94
CA PRO A 435 14.12 -8.55 -9.36
C PRO A 435 12.84 -9.23 -9.87
N ASN A 436 12.88 -10.55 -10.13
CA ASN A 436 11.75 -11.33 -10.61
C ASN A 436 10.97 -12.05 -9.50
N LEU A 437 11.51 -12.13 -8.28
CA LEU A 437 10.86 -12.83 -7.17
C LEU A 437 9.53 -12.15 -6.82
N ASN A 438 8.45 -12.93 -6.77
CA ASN A 438 7.09 -12.44 -6.50
C ASN A 438 6.67 -11.25 -7.36
N ARG A 439 7.16 -11.17 -8.61
CA ARG A 439 6.69 -10.19 -9.59
C ARG A 439 5.20 -10.34 -9.84
N ASP A 440 4.69 -11.57 -9.81
CA ASP A 440 3.30 -11.85 -10.13
C ASP A 440 2.31 -11.28 -9.11
N ASP A 441 2.79 -10.86 -7.92
CA ASP A 441 2.00 -10.03 -6.98
C ASP A 441 1.45 -8.76 -7.64
N CYS A 442 2.19 -8.20 -8.61
CA CYS A 442 1.81 -6.99 -9.33
C CYS A 442 0.68 -7.19 -10.35
N VAL A 443 0.31 -8.44 -10.61
CA VAL A 443 -0.82 -8.79 -11.49
C VAL A 443 -1.88 -9.62 -10.77
N ASP A 444 -1.77 -9.77 -9.44
CA ASP A 444 -2.74 -10.45 -8.59
C ASP A 444 -3.66 -9.43 -7.90
N ALA A 445 -4.93 -9.42 -8.30
CA ALA A 445 -5.91 -8.44 -7.82
C ALA A 445 -6.13 -8.50 -6.30
N THR A 446 -5.82 -9.63 -5.66
CA THR A 446 -5.99 -9.79 -4.21
C THR A 446 -4.85 -9.15 -3.40
N LEU A 447 -3.72 -8.84 -4.06
CA LEU A 447 -2.50 -8.33 -3.43
C LEU A 447 -2.19 -6.87 -3.78
N GLU A 448 -2.74 -6.36 -4.90
CA GLU A 448 -2.52 -4.99 -5.39
C GLU A 448 -2.79 -3.92 -4.33
N ASN A 449 -3.78 -4.12 -3.44
CA ASN A 449 -4.19 -3.12 -2.44
C ASN A 449 -3.11 -2.80 -1.39
N GLY A 450 -2.13 -3.69 -1.23
CA GLY A 450 -0.98 -3.51 -0.34
C GLY A 450 0.29 -2.99 -1.05
N LEU A 451 0.23 -2.83 -2.38
CA LEU A 451 1.37 -2.54 -3.24
C LEU A 451 1.26 -1.16 -3.90
N THR A 452 2.40 -0.58 -4.27
CA THR A 452 2.47 0.70 -4.99
C THR A 452 2.74 0.44 -6.46
N LEU A 453 1.85 0.89 -7.35
CA LEU A 453 2.13 0.93 -8.79
C LEU A 453 3.11 2.08 -9.07
N VAL A 454 4.27 1.81 -9.66
CA VAL A 454 5.23 2.84 -10.09
C VAL A 454 5.43 2.76 -11.59
N VAL A 455 4.81 3.67 -12.34
CA VAL A 455 4.97 3.72 -13.79
C VAL A 455 6.26 4.46 -14.14
N THR A 456 7.22 3.74 -14.70
CA THR A 456 8.51 4.30 -15.16
C THR A 456 8.53 4.47 -16.68
N GLY A 457 7.69 3.75 -17.42
CA GLY A 457 7.51 3.92 -18.87
C GLY A 457 6.68 5.15 -19.25
N SER A 458 6.53 5.39 -20.56
CA SER A 458 5.70 6.47 -21.12
C SER A 458 4.21 6.12 -21.25
N SER A 459 3.82 4.87 -20.97
CA SER A 459 2.42 4.45 -20.99
C SER A 459 2.14 3.37 -19.95
N TYR A 460 0.87 3.27 -19.55
CA TYR A 460 0.33 2.21 -18.72
C TYR A 460 -0.99 1.70 -19.30
N ASN A 461 -0.97 0.46 -19.79
CA ASN A 461 -2.10 -0.21 -20.46
C ASN A 461 -2.43 -1.52 -19.74
N PRO A 462 -3.19 -1.50 -18.63
CA PRO A 462 -3.54 -2.70 -17.91
C PRO A 462 -4.63 -3.48 -18.65
N THR A 463 -4.65 -4.78 -18.40
CA THR A 463 -5.60 -5.74 -18.99
C THR A 463 -6.83 -5.98 -18.11
N LYS A 464 -6.90 -5.35 -16.94
CA LYS A 464 -7.99 -5.45 -15.95
C LYS A 464 -8.03 -4.19 -15.06
N SER A 465 -9.14 -4.00 -14.34
CA SER A 465 -9.21 -2.99 -13.28
C SER A 465 -8.28 -3.34 -12.12
N GLY A 466 -7.73 -2.32 -11.44
CA GLY A 466 -6.79 -2.50 -10.35
C GLY A 466 -7.07 -1.58 -9.15
N VAL A 467 -6.78 -2.09 -7.95
CA VAL A 467 -6.94 -1.37 -6.68
C VAL A 467 -5.60 -1.37 -5.97
N TRP A 468 -4.92 -0.24 -5.95
CA TRP A 468 -3.55 -0.10 -5.46
C TRP A 468 -3.50 0.59 -4.11
N LYS A 469 -2.44 0.36 -3.33
CA LYS A 469 -2.15 1.21 -2.17
C LYS A 469 -1.87 2.65 -2.63
N ALA A 470 -1.00 2.78 -3.63
CA ALA A 470 -0.62 4.05 -4.20
C ALA A 470 -0.27 3.91 -5.69
N ILE A 471 -0.45 4.99 -6.45
CA ILE A 471 0.01 5.10 -7.85
C ILE A 471 1.04 6.21 -7.93
N LYS A 472 2.21 5.90 -8.47
CA LYS A 472 3.32 6.84 -8.66
C LYS A 472 3.81 6.83 -10.10
N SER A 473 4.37 7.96 -10.51
CA SER A 473 5.10 8.10 -11.77
C SER A 473 6.44 8.77 -11.54
N THR A 474 7.48 8.20 -12.16
CA THR A 474 8.77 8.89 -12.35
C THR A 474 8.98 9.35 -13.80
N SER A 475 8.08 9.01 -14.72
CA SER A 475 8.18 9.43 -16.11
C SER A 475 7.76 10.90 -16.27
N PRO A 476 8.47 11.70 -17.10
CA PRO A 476 8.10 13.09 -17.36
C PRO A 476 6.74 13.22 -18.07
N ALA A 477 6.32 12.20 -18.81
CA ALA A 477 5.03 12.13 -19.48
C ALA A 477 4.51 10.69 -19.54
N ILE A 478 3.26 10.47 -19.15
CA ILE A 478 2.60 9.14 -19.22
C ILE A 478 1.22 9.25 -19.86
N GLU A 479 0.89 8.30 -20.73
CA GLU A 479 -0.48 8.00 -21.11
C GLU A 479 -1.04 6.79 -20.33
N ILE A 480 -2.17 6.97 -19.65
CA ILE A 480 -2.88 5.90 -18.94
C ILE A 480 -4.12 5.53 -19.76
N SER A 481 -4.01 4.50 -20.60
CA SER A 481 -5.07 4.05 -21.52
C SER A 481 -5.66 2.71 -21.07
N LEU A 482 -6.78 2.77 -20.35
CA LEU A 482 -7.41 1.64 -19.67
C LEU A 482 -8.54 1.00 -20.49
N GLY A 483 -8.94 1.60 -21.61
CA GLY A 483 -10.19 1.20 -22.28
C GLY A 483 -11.39 1.36 -21.33
N GLN A 484 -11.98 0.25 -20.86
CA GLN A 484 -13.09 0.26 -19.90
C GLN A 484 -12.65 0.02 -18.43
N PHE A 485 -11.37 -0.22 -18.17
CA PHE A 485 -10.89 -0.56 -16.83
C PHE A 485 -10.77 0.68 -15.93
N THR A 486 -10.82 0.42 -14.62
CA THR A 486 -10.68 1.44 -13.58
C THR A 486 -9.42 1.20 -12.77
N LEU A 487 -8.66 2.26 -12.50
CA LEU A 487 -7.61 2.25 -11.49
C LEU A 487 -8.07 3.04 -10.28
N SER A 488 -7.93 2.44 -9.10
CA SER A 488 -8.16 3.13 -7.84
C SER A 488 -6.95 3.02 -6.93
N ALA A 489 -6.70 4.06 -6.14
CA ALA A 489 -5.65 4.04 -5.14
C ALA A 489 -5.96 4.90 -3.91
N ALA A 490 -5.36 4.57 -2.78
CA ALA A 490 -5.45 5.42 -1.58
C ALA A 490 -4.68 6.73 -1.79
N SER A 491 -3.54 6.71 -2.49
CA SER A 491 -2.83 7.93 -2.88
C SER A 491 -2.28 7.89 -4.30
N CYS A 492 -2.17 9.06 -4.93
CA CYS A 492 -1.58 9.22 -6.25
C CYS A 492 -0.56 10.36 -6.25
N SER A 493 0.60 10.15 -6.86
CA SER A 493 1.64 11.17 -7.01
C SER A 493 2.32 11.06 -8.37
N PHE A 494 2.30 12.14 -9.15
CA PHE A 494 2.87 12.13 -10.49
C PHE A 494 3.95 13.20 -10.63
N GLY A 495 5.18 12.80 -10.97
CA GLY A 495 6.31 13.71 -11.15
C GLY A 495 6.28 14.54 -12.45
N GLY A 496 5.27 14.36 -13.31
CA GLY A 496 5.19 14.99 -14.62
C GLY A 496 3.78 15.05 -15.19
N SER A 497 3.68 15.09 -16.53
CA SER A 497 2.40 15.15 -17.25
C SER A 497 1.75 13.76 -17.36
N VAL A 498 0.44 13.69 -17.18
CA VAL A 498 -0.35 12.44 -17.29
C VAL A 498 -1.56 12.70 -18.19
N THR A 499 -1.72 11.88 -19.21
CA THR A 499 -2.87 11.91 -20.13
C THR A 499 -3.78 10.71 -19.86
N ILE A 500 -5.07 10.96 -19.67
CA ILE A 500 -6.11 9.97 -19.35
C ILE A 500 -7.20 10.03 -20.44
N PRO A 501 -7.03 9.35 -21.58
CA PRO A 501 -7.91 9.52 -22.75
C PRO A 501 -9.26 8.82 -22.62
N LYS A 502 -9.32 7.59 -22.07
CA LYS A 502 -10.56 6.79 -22.03
C LYS A 502 -10.82 6.11 -20.68
N SER A 503 -10.07 6.51 -19.67
CA SER A 503 -9.83 5.73 -18.45
C SER A 503 -10.50 6.34 -17.22
N THR A 504 -10.84 5.52 -16.23
CA THR A 504 -11.20 6.02 -14.89
C THR A 504 -10.03 5.83 -13.93
N VAL A 505 -9.53 6.92 -13.38
CA VAL A 505 -8.49 6.93 -12.34
C VAL A 505 -9.02 7.63 -11.10
N THR A 506 -9.06 6.90 -10.00
CA THR A 506 -9.59 7.35 -8.71
C THR A 506 -8.52 7.31 -7.64
N CYS A 507 -8.29 8.43 -6.97
CA CYS A 507 -7.28 8.58 -5.93
C CYS A 507 -7.95 9.11 -4.66
N THR A 508 -7.84 8.46 -3.51
CA THR A 508 -8.41 9.06 -2.28
C THR A 508 -7.66 10.35 -1.92
N HIS A 509 -6.32 10.31 -2.02
CA HIS A 509 -5.42 11.44 -1.85
C HIS A 509 -4.62 11.72 -3.13
N PHE A 510 -4.45 13.00 -3.48
CA PHE A 510 -3.65 13.43 -4.63
C PHE A 510 -2.51 14.36 -4.19
N ASP A 511 -1.28 13.87 -4.31
CA ASP A 511 -0.05 14.61 -4.01
C ASP A 511 0.41 15.39 -5.26
N ILE A 512 0.35 16.71 -5.18
CA ILE A 512 0.70 17.62 -6.26
C ILE A 512 2.14 18.11 -6.09
N SER A 513 2.96 17.93 -7.12
CA SER A 513 4.29 18.52 -7.23
C SER A 513 4.31 19.68 -8.23
N GLN A 514 5.40 20.45 -8.28
CA GLN A 514 5.54 21.60 -9.18
C GLN A 514 5.29 21.26 -10.67
N ASN A 515 5.67 20.05 -11.09
CA ASN A 515 5.59 19.61 -12.49
C ASN A 515 4.34 18.78 -12.80
N THR A 516 3.51 18.47 -11.79
CA THR A 516 2.32 17.65 -11.99
C THR A 516 1.33 18.33 -12.92
N GLN A 517 0.89 17.64 -13.97
CA GLN A 517 -0.22 18.07 -14.82
C GLN A 517 -1.02 16.84 -15.26
N ILE A 518 -2.32 16.84 -15.04
CA ILE A 518 -3.23 15.77 -15.46
C ILE A 518 -4.09 16.33 -16.58
N THR A 519 -4.17 15.64 -17.72
CA THR A 519 -5.09 15.96 -18.82
C THR A 519 -6.03 14.79 -19.00
N THR A 520 -7.33 14.99 -18.74
CA THR A 520 -8.33 13.92 -18.81
C THR A 520 -9.41 14.20 -19.85
N GLN A 521 -9.67 13.21 -20.70
CA GLN A 521 -10.85 13.11 -21.58
C GLN A 521 -11.88 12.10 -21.04
N ALA A 522 -11.57 11.47 -19.91
CA ALA A 522 -12.42 10.54 -19.18
C ALA A 522 -12.46 10.95 -17.71
N THR A 523 -12.42 10.03 -16.75
CA THR A 523 -12.65 10.34 -15.34
C THR A 523 -11.35 10.37 -14.54
N PHE A 524 -11.07 11.50 -13.89
CA PHE A 524 -10.04 11.61 -12.85
C PHE A 524 -10.70 12.13 -11.58
N SER A 525 -10.68 11.36 -10.49
CA SER A 525 -11.39 11.74 -9.26
C SER A 525 -10.46 11.70 -8.05
N PHE A 526 -10.58 12.69 -7.18
CA PHE A 526 -9.91 12.66 -5.89
C PHE A 526 -10.73 13.31 -4.78
N SER A 527 -10.52 12.88 -3.53
CA SER A 527 -11.25 13.40 -2.36
C SER A 527 -10.43 14.39 -1.55
N THR A 528 -9.12 14.19 -1.48
CA THR A 528 -8.20 15.08 -0.77
C THR A 528 -6.99 15.38 -1.64
N PHE A 529 -6.36 16.53 -1.45
CA PHE A 529 -5.12 16.86 -2.12
C PHE A 529 -4.17 17.62 -1.21
N THR A 530 -2.88 17.45 -1.46
CA THR A 530 -1.82 18.31 -0.92
C THR A 530 -0.96 18.83 -2.06
N ALA A 531 -0.30 19.97 -1.85
CA ALA A 531 0.80 20.37 -2.70
C ALA A 531 2.08 20.32 -1.87
N THR A 532 3.11 19.72 -2.42
CA THR A 532 4.39 19.48 -1.73
C THR A 532 5.28 20.72 -1.69
N GLN A 533 4.97 21.72 -2.53
CA GLN A 533 5.70 22.98 -2.69
C GLN A 533 4.73 24.10 -3.09
N GLN A 534 5.17 25.36 -2.96
CA GLN A 534 4.44 26.53 -3.45
C GLN A 534 4.25 26.45 -4.98
N LEU A 535 3.00 26.51 -5.43
CA LEU A 535 2.65 26.48 -6.85
C LEU A 535 2.39 27.90 -7.36
N THR A 536 3.06 28.30 -8.43
CA THR A 536 2.94 29.61 -9.07
C THR A 536 2.12 29.54 -10.36
N ARG A 537 0.97 28.84 -10.33
CA ARG A 537 0.08 28.62 -11.48
C ARG A 537 -1.19 29.46 -11.35
N SER A 538 -1.05 30.77 -11.49
CA SER A 538 -2.20 31.67 -11.57
C SER A 538 -2.35 32.17 -13.01
N ASN A 539 -3.59 32.18 -13.51
CA ASN A 539 -3.97 32.55 -14.87
C ASN A 539 -3.35 31.66 -15.97
N THR A 540 -3.21 30.37 -15.68
CA THR A 540 -2.73 29.31 -16.56
C THR A 540 -3.80 28.21 -16.69
N SER A 541 -3.46 27.00 -17.13
CA SER A 541 -4.38 25.89 -16.91
C SER A 541 -4.09 25.24 -15.56
N GLY A 542 -5.14 24.77 -14.90
CA GLY A 542 -5.02 24.09 -13.63
C GLY A 542 -4.18 22.81 -13.68
N VAL A 543 -3.78 22.33 -12.50
CA VAL A 543 -3.08 21.05 -12.32
C VAL A 543 -3.83 19.92 -13.04
N VAL A 544 -5.17 19.93 -12.99
CA VAL A 544 -6.04 19.01 -13.72
C VAL A 544 -6.76 19.76 -14.84
N LYS A 545 -6.49 19.40 -16.10
CA LYS A 545 -7.17 19.84 -17.31
C LYS A 545 -8.25 18.82 -17.70
N VAL A 546 -9.49 19.25 -17.71
CA VAL A 546 -10.65 18.42 -18.07
C VAL A 546 -11.15 18.84 -19.45
N LEU A 547 -10.88 18.00 -20.44
CA LEU A 547 -11.33 18.20 -21.82
C LEU A 547 -12.82 17.87 -21.97
N SER A 548 -13.45 18.23 -23.09
CA SER A 548 -14.92 18.22 -23.27
C SER A 548 -15.66 16.92 -22.88
N SER A 549 -15.03 15.75 -23.01
CA SER A 549 -15.62 14.45 -22.63
C SER A 549 -15.23 13.97 -21.22
N GLY A 550 -14.32 14.69 -20.56
CA GLY A 550 -13.77 14.31 -19.26
C GLY A 550 -14.63 14.77 -18.10
N SER A 551 -14.36 14.21 -16.92
CA SER A 551 -15.02 14.59 -15.68
C SER A 551 -14.12 14.44 -14.45
N VAL A 552 -14.41 15.26 -13.43
CA VAL A 552 -13.95 15.07 -12.05
C VAL A 552 -15.21 14.95 -11.19
N PRO A 553 -15.64 13.74 -10.84
CA PRO A 553 -16.85 13.54 -10.04
C PRO A 553 -16.62 14.00 -8.59
N SER A 554 -17.71 14.36 -7.92
CA SER A 554 -17.73 14.72 -6.49
C SER A 554 -16.84 15.91 -6.12
N LEU A 555 -16.82 16.95 -6.96
CA LEU A 555 -16.03 18.15 -6.70
C LEU A 555 -16.29 18.76 -5.31
N SER A 556 -17.55 18.71 -4.83
CA SER A 556 -17.97 19.30 -3.56
C SER A 556 -17.32 18.66 -2.32
N SER A 557 -16.76 17.45 -2.43
CA SER A 557 -16.09 16.75 -1.32
C SER A 557 -14.59 16.96 -1.28
N ILE A 558 -14.00 17.72 -2.21
CA ILE A 558 -12.56 17.91 -2.29
C ILE A 558 -12.05 18.76 -1.12
N GLN A 559 -11.09 18.22 -0.35
CA GLN A 559 -10.46 18.91 0.78
C GLN A 559 -8.95 19.06 0.61
N TYR A 560 -8.40 20.17 1.08
CA TYR A 560 -6.96 20.40 1.16
C TYR A 560 -6.44 19.93 2.52
N THR A 561 -5.34 19.17 2.55
CA THR A 561 -4.77 18.62 3.80
C THR A 561 -3.29 18.94 4.02
N GLY A 562 -2.73 19.87 3.24
CA GLY A 562 -1.32 20.26 3.36
C GLY A 562 -1.10 21.50 4.24
N SER A 563 0.14 21.96 4.32
CA SER A 563 0.50 23.21 5.00
C SER A 563 -0.02 24.44 4.26
N ASP A 564 -0.20 25.54 4.98
CA ASP A 564 -0.71 26.79 4.40
C ASP A 564 0.19 27.32 3.26
N PHE A 565 -0.47 27.85 2.22
CA PHE A 565 0.18 28.59 1.13
C PHE A 565 -0.08 30.09 1.23
N THR A 566 0.79 30.87 0.61
CA THR A 566 0.65 32.33 0.52
C THR A 566 -0.06 32.75 -0.76
N ASN A 567 0.13 31.99 -1.86
CA ASN A 567 -0.40 32.30 -3.17
C ASN A 567 -1.56 31.37 -3.57
N CYS A 568 -2.41 31.85 -4.46
CA CYS A 568 -3.42 31.01 -5.11
C CYS A 568 -2.82 30.24 -6.29
N PHE A 569 -3.36 29.05 -6.56
CA PHE A 569 -3.08 28.31 -7.77
C PHE A 569 -4.35 27.67 -8.34
N GLU A 570 -4.30 27.33 -9.62
CA GLU A 570 -5.40 26.70 -10.32
C GLU A 570 -5.33 25.19 -10.15
N LEU A 571 -6.34 24.62 -9.50
CA LEU A 571 -6.40 23.18 -9.24
C LEU A 571 -6.99 22.45 -10.45
N ILE A 572 -8.15 22.89 -10.94
CA ILE A 572 -8.88 22.22 -12.03
C ILE A 572 -9.34 23.25 -13.05
N SER A 573 -9.14 22.98 -14.33
CA SER A 573 -9.65 23.78 -15.45
C SER A 573 -10.49 22.91 -16.38
N TYR A 574 -11.69 23.36 -16.71
CA TYR A 574 -12.63 22.67 -17.59
C TYR A 574 -12.75 23.37 -18.94
N GLN A 575 -12.72 22.60 -20.03
CA GLN A 575 -12.95 23.10 -21.39
C GLN A 575 -14.39 23.56 -21.60
N SER A 576 -15.33 22.81 -21.06
CA SER A 576 -16.77 23.09 -21.07
C SER A 576 -17.25 23.45 -19.66
N GLU A 577 -18.33 24.22 -19.54
CA GLU A 577 -18.90 24.53 -18.23
C GLU A 577 -19.40 23.25 -17.52
N THR A 578 -19.13 23.15 -16.22
CA THR A 578 -19.65 22.08 -15.36
C THR A 578 -20.82 22.59 -14.51
N GLN A 579 -21.79 21.72 -14.22
CA GLN A 579 -22.86 22.03 -13.26
C GLN A 579 -22.45 21.76 -11.82
N GLN A 580 -21.25 21.23 -11.59
CA GLN A 580 -20.73 20.98 -10.25
C GLN A 580 -20.32 22.28 -9.55
N THR A 581 -20.55 22.33 -8.24
CA THR A 581 -20.20 23.45 -7.38
C THR A 581 -19.16 23.05 -6.34
N LEU A 582 -18.33 24.00 -5.94
CA LEU A 582 -17.39 23.88 -4.83
C LEU A 582 -17.21 25.26 -4.23
N ASP A 583 -17.53 25.41 -2.95
CA ASP A 583 -17.39 26.66 -2.22
C ASP A 583 -16.96 26.38 -0.79
N THR A 584 -15.65 26.31 -0.60
CA THR A 584 -15.02 26.26 0.73
C THR A 584 -14.31 27.59 0.99
N ALA A 585 -13.82 27.81 2.21
CA ALA A 585 -13.10 29.03 2.55
C ALA A 585 -11.94 29.32 1.59
N ASN A 586 -11.19 28.27 1.23
CA ASN A 586 -9.91 28.36 0.54
C ASN A 586 -9.93 27.75 -0.88
N THR A 587 -10.93 26.95 -1.23
CA THR A 587 -11.08 26.35 -2.56
C THR A 587 -12.46 26.65 -3.13
N LYS A 588 -12.50 27.31 -4.30
CA LYS A 588 -13.76 27.73 -4.93
C LYS A 588 -13.80 27.44 -6.42
N MET A 589 -15.00 27.13 -6.91
CA MET A 589 -15.36 27.09 -8.32
C MET A 589 -15.71 28.50 -8.80
N LEU A 590 -15.02 28.97 -9.84
CA LEU A 590 -15.20 30.26 -10.47
C LEU A 590 -15.73 30.07 -11.90
N GLY A 591 -16.86 30.74 -12.18
CA GLY A 591 -17.47 30.77 -13.51
C GLY A 591 -17.77 29.40 -14.11
N LYS A 592 -18.02 28.37 -13.28
CA LYS A 592 -18.30 26.99 -13.68
C LYS A 592 -17.20 26.32 -14.55
N LYS A 593 -15.99 26.89 -14.62
CA LYS A 593 -14.89 26.35 -15.44
C LYS A 593 -13.55 26.27 -14.73
N LEU A 594 -13.35 27.01 -13.63
CA LEU A 594 -12.07 27.04 -12.92
C LEU A 594 -12.26 26.69 -11.44
N VAL A 595 -11.51 25.74 -10.93
CA VAL A 595 -11.35 25.53 -9.48
C VAL A 595 -10.02 26.12 -9.06
N ARG A 596 -10.06 27.09 -8.15
CA ARG A 596 -8.89 27.75 -7.60
C ARG A 596 -8.79 27.45 -6.11
N HIS A 597 -7.57 27.18 -5.67
CA HIS A 597 -7.21 27.07 -4.26
C HIS A 597 -6.30 28.23 -3.87
N CYS A 598 -6.59 28.85 -2.74
CA CYS A 598 -5.80 29.90 -2.10
C CYS A 598 -5.50 29.44 -0.67
N GLY A 599 -4.30 29.72 -0.16
CA GLY A 599 -3.98 29.40 1.24
C GLY A 599 -4.56 30.44 2.21
N THR A 600 -3.76 30.93 3.16
CA THR A 600 -4.23 31.84 4.24
C THR A 600 -4.42 33.29 3.81
N SER A 601 -4.21 33.61 2.53
CA SER A 601 -4.46 34.94 1.97
C SER A 601 -5.95 35.15 1.64
N THR A 602 -6.36 36.41 1.53
CA THR A 602 -7.69 36.76 1.00
C THR A 602 -7.88 36.08 -0.35
N PHE A 603 -8.97 35.32 -0.50
CA PHE A 603 -9.22 34.56 -1.72
C PHE A 603 -9.23 35.47 -2.95
N ASP A 604 -8.37 35.19 -3.93
CA ASP A 604 -8.31 35.94 -5.19
C ASP A 604 -9.33 35.39 -6.20
N TYR A 605 -10.39 36.16 -6.42
CA TYR A 605 -11.43 35.85 -7.38
C TYR A 605 -11.05 36.21 -8.82
N GLY A 606 -10.02 37.02 -9.05
CA GLY A 606 -9.68 37.60 -10.35
C GLY A 606 -9.15 36.56 -11.34
N ILE A 607 -9.75 36.50 -12.53
CA ILE A 607 -9.32 35.60 -13.61
C ILE A 607 -8.83 36.45 -14.77
N LEU A 608 -7.61 36.22 -15.22
CA LEU A 608 -7.02 36.92 -16.36
C LEU A 608 -6.85 35.97 -17.55
N CYS A 609 -7.41 36.33 -18.69
CA CYS A 609 -7.27 35.57 -19.94
C CYS A 609 -6.71 36.45 -21.05
N VAL A 610 -5.49 36.17 -21.49
CA VAL A 610 -4.84 36.91 -22.58
C VAL A 610 -5.26 36.32 -23.92
N PHE A 611 -5.93 37.11 -24.74
CA PHE A 611 -6.58 36.69 -25.97
C PHE A 611 -5.82 37.18 -27.21
N LEU A 612 -5.34 36.23 -28.02
CA LEU A 612 -4.38 36.45 -29.10
C LEU A 612 -4.96 36.21 -30.50
N LYS A 613 -6.00 35.37 -30.62
CA LYS A 613 -6.65 35.04 -31.91
C LYS A 613 -8.09 35.58 -31.95
N SER A 614 -8.83 35.24 -33.01
CA SER A 614 -10.12 35.86 -33.32
C SER A 614 -11.35 35.22 -32.65
N GLU A 615 -11.26 33.98 -32.14
CA GLU A 615 -12.42 33.22 -31.63
C GLU A 615 -12.42 33.06 -30.10
N MET A 616 -13.32 33.75 -29.40
CA MET A 616 -13.38 33.74 -27.93
C MET A 616 -13.70 32.37 -27.30
N ASN A 617 -14.44 31.50 -27.99
CA ASN A 617 -14.81 30.20 -27.41
C ASN A 617 -13.73 29.14 -27.51
N ASN A 618 -12.67 29.41 -28.27
CA ASN A 618 -11.61 28.47 -28.54
C ASN A 618 -10.46 28.71 -27.56
N ASN A 619 -10.15 27.72 -26.72
CA ASN A 619 -9.04 27.83 -25.76
C ASN A 619 -7.70 28.09 -26.47
N THR A 620 -7.51 27.59 -27.70
CA THR A 620 -6.29 27.84 -28.48
C THR A 620 -6.15 29.29 -28.95
N SER A 621 -7.17 30.13 -28.74
CA SER A 621 -7.11 31.57 -28.99
C SER A 621 -6.47 32.36 -27.85
N TYR A 622 -6.27 31.73 -26.69
CA TYR A 622 -5.68 32.35 -25.51
C TYR A 622 -4.19 31.99 -25.37
N GLN A 623 -3.42 32.88 -24.73
CA GLN A 623 -2.02 32.63 -24.39
C GLN A 623 -1.91 31.36 -23.54
N ASN A 624 -0.92 30.51 -23.83
CA ASN A 624 -0.72 29.21 -23.17
C ASN A 624 -1.93 28.24 -23.28
N GLU A 625 -2.85 28.49 -24.21
CA GLU A 625 -4.01 27.65 -24.48
C GLU A 625 -4.89 27.39 -23.24
N VAL A 626 -5.04 28.42 -22.39
CA VAL A 626 -5.79 28.35 -21.12
C VAL A 626 -7.20 27.80 -21.35
N LEU A 627 -7.51 26.71 -20.66
CA LEU A 627 -8.72 25.92 -20.92
C LEU A 627 -10.01 26.55 -20.35
N HIS A 628 -9.89 27.34 -19.28
CA HIS A 628 -11.01 27.64 -18.40
C HIS A 628 -11.67 29.02 -18.59
N CYS A 629 -11.15 29.92 -19.44
CA CYS A 629 -11.58 31.32 -19.53
C CYS A 629 -13.12 31.48 -19.46
N PRO A 630 -13.69 31.79 -18.28
CA PRO A 630 -15.12 31.66 -18.05
C PRO A 630 -15.82 32.94 -18.44
N THR A 631 -16.94 32.79 -19.14
CA THR A 631 -17.65 33.95 -19.69
C THR A 631 -18.82 34.41 -18.83
N ASN A 632 -19.29 33.57 -17.91
CA ASN A 632 -20.49 33.78 -17.08
C ASN A 632 -20.22 34.39 -15.69
N THR A 633 -19.07 35.06 -15.50
CA THR A 633 -18.69 35.68 -14.22
C THR A 633 -18.08 37.07 -14.42
N THR A 634 -18.38 37.99 -13.51
CA THR A 634 -17.85 39.36 -13.50
C THR A 634 -16.37 39.42 -13.10
N ASN A 635 -15.82 38.34 -12.55
CA ASN A 635 -14.43 38.30 -12.07
C ASN A 635 -13.41 38.05 -13.19
N THR A 636 -13.86 37.79 -14.43
CA THR A 636 -12.99 37.54 -15.57
C THR A 636 -12.62 38.84 -16.29
N VAL A 637 -11.33 39.02 -16.54
CA VAL A 637 -10.76 40.03 -17.44
C VAL A 637 -10.21 39.34 -18.68
N ILE A 638 -10.75 39.67 -19.85
CA ILE A 638 -10.18 39.23 -21.13
C ILE A 638 -9.29 40.35 -21.67
N GLN A 639 -7.98 40.11 -21.71
CA GLN A 639 -7.01 41.03 -22.30
C GLN A 639 -6.95 40.84 -23.82
N ILE A 640 -7.47 41.81 -24.58
CA ILE A 640 -7.48 41.75 -26.05
C ILE A 640 -6.13 42.20 -26.58
N ASN A 641 -5.36 41.26 -27.13
CA ASN A 641 -4.06 41.48 -27.74
C ASN A 641 -4.04 41.01 -29.20
N THR A 642 -5.09 41.35 -29.94
CA THR A 642 -5.28 40.94 -31.34
C THR A 642 -5.99 42.03 -32.14
N ALA A 643 -5.60 42.18 -33.41
CA ALA A 643 -6.10 43.24 -34.29
C ALA A 643 -7.57 43.08 -34.66
N SER A 644 -8.14 41.86 -34.55
CA SER A 644 -9.56 41.63 -34.79
C SER A 644 -10.08 40.42 -34.03
N TYR A 645 -11.34 40.48 -33.59
CA TYR A 645 -12.01 39.35 -32.98
C TYR A 645 -13.52 39.35 -33.12
N THR A 646 -14.11 38.16 -32.93
CA THR A 646 -15.55 37.96 -32.94
C THR A 646 -16.03 37.56 -31.54
N GLN A 647 -16.98 38.34 -31.00
CA GLN A 647 -17.70 37.99 -29.78
C GLN A 647 -18.98 37.25 -30.15
N THR A 648 -18.97 35.93 -30.01
CA THR A 648 -20.13 35.05 -30.29
C THR A 648 -20.89 34.60 -29.03
N VAL A 649 -20.41 34.96 -27.84
CA VAL A 649 -20.98 34.53 -26.56
C VAL A 649 -21.22 35.70 -25.61
N GLN A 650 -22.18 35.47 -24.72
CA GLN A 650 -22.42 36.32 -23.56
C GLN A 650 -21.19 36.34 -22.67
N PHE A 651 -20.78 37.55 -22.29
CA PHE A 651 -19.65 37.78 -21.40
C PHE A 651 -20.04 38.74 -20.27
N ASP A 652 -19.86 38.30 -19.04
CA ASP A 652 -20.25 39.01 -17.81
C ASP A 652 -19.10 39.84 -17.23
N GLY A 653 -17.86 39.51 -17.62
CA GLY A 653 -16.65 40.18 -17.18
C GLY A 653 -16.34 41.44 -17.99
N VAL A 654 -15.07 41.85 -17.93
CA VAL A 654 -14.56 43.06 -18.60
C VAL A 654 -13.49 42.73 -19.63
N PHE A 655 -13.51 43.44 -20.75
CA PHE A 655 -12.46 43.43 -21.74
C PHE A 655 -11.42 44.50 -21.40
N SER A 656 -10.14 44.20 -21.58
CA SER A 656 -9.05 45.18 -21.44
C SER A 656 -8.18 45.14 -22.68
N GLN A 657 -8.34 46.12 -23.56
CA GLN A 657 -7.61 46.19 -24.82
C GLN A 657 -6.15 46.62 -24.57
N GLN A 658 -5.20 45.82 -25.06
CA GLN A 658 -3.76 46.05 -24.89
C GLN A 658 -3.10 46.67 -26.13
N ILE A 659 -3.77 46.61 -27.29
CA ILE A 659 -3.29 47.21 -28.54
C ILE A 659 -4.05 48.50 -28.86
N THR A 660 -3.42 49.41 -29.61
CA THR A 660 -4.03 50.72 -29.91
C THR A 660 -5.35 50.60 -30.66
N GLN A 661 -5.48 49.66 -31.60
CA GLN A 661 -6.66 49.52 -32.45
C GLN A 661 -7.06 48.05 -32.60
N THR A 662 -8.35 47.74 -32.45
CA THR A 662 -8.91 46.41 -32.72
C THR A 662 -10.23 46.50 -33.46
N SER A 663 -10.52 45.53 -34.33
CA SER A 663 -11.82 45.36 -34.99
C SER A 663 -12.67 44.33 -34.23
N LEU A 664 -13.91 44.70 -33.90
CA LEU A 664 -14.88 43.84 -33.19
C LEU A 664 -16.04 43.49 -34.11
N ILE A 665 -16.27 42.19 -34.29
CA ILE A 665 -17.54 41.63 -34.78
C ILE A 665 -18.36 41.18 -33.58
N LYS A 666 -19.37 41.95 -33.20
CA LYS A 666 -20.25 41.61 -32.06
C LYS A 666 -21.48 40.86 -32.54
N LYS A 667 -21.56 39.56 -32.24
CA LYS A 667 -22.70 38.68 -32.58
C LYS A 667 -23.60 38.36 -31.39
N ASP A 668 -23.22 38.79 -30.20
CA ASP A 668 -23.99 38.61 -28.97
C ASP A 668 -24.64 39.93 -28.51
N ALA A 669 -25.85 39.84 -27.97
CA ALA A 669 -26.65 40.99 -27.59
C ALA A 669 -26.37 41.58 -26.19
N LYS A 670 -25.59 40.89 -25.36
CA LYS A 670 -25.26 41.36 -24.00
C LYS A 670 -24.35 42.58 -24.08
N VAL A 671 -24.48 43.52 -23.14
CA VAL A 671 -23.59 44.69 -23.09
C VAL A 671 -22.14 44.25 -22.86
N SER A 672 -21.23 44.63 -23.76
CA SER A 672 -19.79 44.36 -23.60
C SER A 672 -19.17 45.46 -22.74
N GLN A 673 -18.44 45.09 -21.69
CA GLN A 673 -17.81 46.07 -20.78
C GLN A 673 -16.31 46.17 -21.08
N PHE A 674 -15.80 47.39 -21.21
CA PHE A 674 -14.38 47.67 -21.44
C PHE A 674 -13.77 48.49 -20.30
N GLN A 675 -12.59 48.05 -19.86
CA GLN A 675 -11.75 48.72 -18.89
C GLN A 675 -10.31 48.74 -19.38
N ASP A 676 -10.01 49.76 -20.17
CA ASP A 676 -8.70 49.94 -20.79
C ASP A 676 -7.80 50.82 -19.92
N LYS A 677 -6.51 50.50 -19.92
CA LYS A 677 -5.48 51.26 -19.17
C LYS A 677 -4.83 52.35 -20.02
N SER A 678 -5.01 52.32 -21.33
CA SER A 678 -4.42 53.23 -22.30
C SER A 678 -5.47 53.68 -23.31
N ASN A 679 -5.18 54.77 -24.03
CA ASN A 679 -6.08 55.27 -25.06
C ASN A 679 -6.16 54.27 -26.21
N THR A 680 -7.38 53.91 -26.62
CA THR A 680 -7.62 52.84 -27.59
C THR A 680 -8.71 53.18 -28.60
N VAL A 681 -8.67 52.49 -29.74
CA VAL A 681 -9.65 52.58 -30.83
C VAL A 681 -10.31 51.21 -30.99
N ILE A 682 -11.63 51.20 -31.11
CA ILE A 682 -12.40 50.01 -31.46
C ILE A 682 -13.22 50.25 -32.73
N CYS A 683 -12.94 49.44 -33.75
CA CYS A 683 -13.65 49.47 -35.01
C CYS A 683 -14.81 48.47 -34.96
N ILE A 684 -16.06 48.92 -35.10
CA ILE A 684 -17.22 48.02 -35.18
C ILE A 684 -17.40 47.59 -36.64
N ASP A 685 -17.16 46.31 -36.89
CA ASP A 685 -17.25 45.71 -38.21
C ASP A 685 -18.71 45.61 -38.67
N LYS A 686 -18.93 45.74 -40.00
CA LYS A 686 -20.25 45.68 -40.65
C LYS A 686 -21.04 44.42 -40.36
N ASN A 687 -20.36 43.32 -40.01
CA ASN A 687 -21.00 42.05 -39.69
C ASN A 687 -21.52 42.00 -38.25
N SER A 688 -21.36 43.04 -37.43
CA SER A 688 -21.92 43.10 -36.08
C SER A 688 -23.46 43.18 -36.12
N LEU A 689 -24.11 42.79 -35.02
CA LEU A 689 -25.55 43.02 -34.85
C LEU A 689 -25.84 44.52 -34.77
N ASP A 690 -26.96 44.98 -35.33
CA ASP A 690 -27.41 46.36 -35.20
C ASP A 690 -27.98 46.64 -33.79
N LYS A 691 -27.97 47.90 -33.35
CA LYS A 691 -28.53 48.39 -32.07
C LYS A 691 -27.94 47.73 -30.82
N GLN A 692 -26.62 47.59 -30.77
CA GLN A 692 -25.93 46.97 -29.63
C GLN A 692 -25.28 48.00 -28.73
N THR A 693 -25.03 47.61 -27.49
CA THR A 693 -24.44 48.48 -26.47
C THR A 693 -23.06 48.00 -26.05
N ILE A 694 -22.14 48.94 -25.88
CA ILE A 694 -20.81 48.76 -25.30
C ILE A 694 -20.63 49.76 -24.16
N SER A 695 -20.14 49.30 -23.02
CA SER A 695 -19.84 50.13 -21.85
C SER A 695 -18.33 50.34 -21.72
N VAL A 696 -17.91 51.54 -21.31
CA VAL A 696 -16.50 51.91 -21.09
C VAL A 696 -16.33 52.54 -19.71
N SER A 697 -15.37 52.07 -18.92
CA SER A 697 -15.01 52.66 -17.62
C SER A 697 -14.05 53.86 -17.76
N GLN A 698 -14.08 54.80 -16.81
CA GLN A 698 -13.48 56.15 -16.92
C GLN A 698 -11.94 56.27 -16.96
N SER A 699 -11.16 55.19 -17.09
CA SER A 699 -9.69 55.23 -16.94
C SER A 699 -8.92 55.77 -18.15
N ALA A 700 -9.38 55.53 -19.38
CA ALA A 700 -8.68 55.93 -20.61
C ALA A 700 -9.63 56.38 -21.71
N SER A 701 -9.13 57.13 -22.69
CA SER A 701 -9.96 57.59 -23.83
C SER A 701 -10.20 56.45 -24.81
N LYS A 702 -11.45 56.25 -25.24
CA LYS A 702 -11.81 55.22 -26.21
C LYS A 702 -12.53 55.84 -27.40
N LEU A 703 -12.00 55.60 -28.61
CA LEU A 703 -12.61 56.02 -29.87
C LEU A 703 -13.32 54.84 -30.53
N PHE A 704 -14.62 54.97 -30.74
CA PHE A 704 -15.42 54.02 -31.51
C PHE A 704 -15.48 54.48 -32.97
N VAL A 705 -15.25 53.57 -33.92
CA VAL A 705 -15.29 53.90 -35.36
C VAL A 705 -16.07 52.83 -36.12
N SER A 706 -16.90 53.23 -37.08
CA SER A 706 -17.54 52.29 -38.01
C SER A 706 -17.94 52.97 -39.31
N SER A 707 -17.77 52.25 -40.42
CA SER A 707 -18.31 52.67 -41.72
C SER A 707 -19.78 52.29 -41.92
N SER A 708 -20.29 51.34 -41.12
CA SER A 708 -21.62 50.74 -41.31
C SER A 708 -22.62 51.13 -40.21
N PHE A 709 -22.13 51.42 -39.01
CA PHE A 709 -22.94 51.91 -37.88
C PHE A 709 -22.54 53.34 -37.52
N GLY A 710 -23.46 54.10 -36.93
CA GLY A 710 -23.11 55.26 -36.12
C GLY A 710 -23.21 54.94 -34.64
N PHE A 711 -22.92 55.93 -33.79
CA PHE A 711 -22.80 55.82 -32.35
C PHE A 711 -23.56 56.92 -31.62
N GLU A 712 -24.10 56.61 -30.46
CA GLU A 712 -24.70 57.58 -29.54
C GLU A 712 -24.49 57.14 -28.08
N ASN A 713 -24.54 58.08 -27.15
CA ASN A 713 -24.53 57.79 -25.73
C ASN A 713 -25.96 57.60 -25.22
N THR A 714 -26.22 56.53 -24.47
CA THR A 714 -27.48 56.39 -23.74
C THR A 714 -27.40 57.10 -22.40
N ALA A 715 -28.33 58.02 -22.13
CA ALA A 715 -28.43 58.77 -20.86
C ALA A 715 -28.65 57.92 -19.59
N LYS A 716 -28.63 56.59 -19.66
CA LYS A 716 -28.75 55.69 -18.52
C LYS A 716 -27.36 55.31 -18.00
N ALA A 717 -26.86 56.09 -17.05
CA ALA A 717 -25.90 55.57 -16.08
C ALA A 717 -26.49 54.29 -15.45
N MET A 718 -25.74 53.19 -15.44
CA MET A 718 -26.21 51.94 -14.84
C MET A 718 -26.51 52.15 -13.35
N LYS A 719 -27.67 51.66 -12.89
CA LYS A 719 -27.92 51.44 -11.46
C LYS A 719 -26.90 50.42 -10.96
N GLY A 720 -25.87 50.88 -10.24
CA GLY A 720 -24.89 50.03 -9.57
C GLY A 720 -23.43 50.13 -10.07
N ALA A 721 -23.15 50.86 -11.15
CA ALA A 721 -21.79 51.18 -11.57
C ALA A 721 -21.58 52.68 -11.47
N THR A 722 -20.76 53.12 -10.52
CA THR A 722 -20.53 54.56 -10.28
C THR A 722 -19.75 55.26 -11.39
N ASP A 723 -19.06 54.54 -12.31
CA ASP A 723 -18.04 55.17 -13.16
C ASP A 723 -17.91 54.63 -14.61
N GLY A 724 -18.93 54.81 -15.47
CA GLY A 724 -18.81 54.44 -16.90
C GLY A 724 -19.81 55.09 -17.88
N VAL A 725 -19.49 55.03 -19.18
CA VAL A 725 -20.30 55.53 -20.31
C VAL A 725 -20.80 54.36 -21.17
N SER A 726 -22.08 54.37 -21.53
CA SER A 726 -22.69 53.37 -22.42
C SER A 726 -22.89 53.94 -23.82
N VAL A 727 -22.23 53.33 -24.80
CA VAL A 727 -22.29 53.67 -26.22
C VAL A 727 -23.17 52.66 -26.94
N VAL A 728 -24.22 53.13 -27.58
CA VAL A 728 -25.04 52.33 -28.49
C VAL A 728 -24.59 52.61 -29.91
N TYR A 729 -24.46 51.56 -30.72
CA TYR A 729 -24.23 51.72 -32.15
C TYR A 729 -25.39 51.20 -32.97
N SER A 730 -25.79 51.95 -34.00
CA SER A 730 -26.86 51.56 -34.90
C SER A 730 -26.69 52.11 -36.33
N SER A 731 -27.30 51.45 -37.31
CA SER A 731 -27.36 51.95 -38.68
C SER A 731 -28.19 53.24 -38.82
N SER A 732 -29.03 53.59 -37.84
CA SER A 732 -29.87 54.80 -37.84
C SER A 732 -29.22 56.04 -37.24
N THR A 733 -28.07 55.90 -36.58
CA THR A 733 -27.34 57.01 -35.97
C THR A 733 -26.27 57.53 -36.93
N ASN A 734 -26.08 58.86 -36.97
CA ASN A 734 -25.16 59.46 -37.95
C ASN A 734 -23.71 59.52 -37.49
N CYS A 735 -23.40 59.49 -36.19
CA CYS A 735 -22.02 59.68 -35.74
C CYS A 735 -21.16 58.44 -36.03
N THR A 736 -20.25 58.48 -37.00
CA THR A 736 -19.40 57.33 -37.43
C THR A 736 -18.09 57.20 -36.66
N ALA A 737 -17.68 58.23 -35.93
CA ALA A 737 -16.55 58.18 -35.01
C ALA A 737 -16.93 58.88 -33.69
N PHE A 738 -16.84 58.18 -32.57
CA PHE A 738 -17.37 58.63 -31.29
C PHE A 738 -16.34 58.46 -30.18
N LEU A 739 -15.91 59.57 -29.59
CA LEU A 739 -14.89 59.62 -28.55
C LEU A 739 -15.54 59.62 -27.17
N VAL A 740 -15.10 58.68 -26.33
CA VAL A 740 -15.38 58.65 -24.89
C VAL A 740 -14.11 59.03 -24.15
N LYS A 741 -14.15 60.09 -23.34
CA LYS A 741 -13.02 60.57 -22.53
C LYS A 741 -13.51 60.84 -21.09
N GLY A 742 -13.26 59.91 -20.18
CA GLY A 742 -13.85 59.95 -18.84
C GLY A 742 -15.38 59.88 -18.93
N ILE A 743 -16.08 60.92 -18.45
CA ILE A 743 -17.55 61.05 -18.58
C ILE A 743 -18.00 61.83 -19.81
N THR A 744 -17.08 62.49 -20.52
CA THR A 744 -17.43 63.33 -21.67
C THR A 744 -17.46 62.48 -22.93
N THR A 745 -18.49 62.70 -23.75
CA THR A 745 -18.64 62.04 -25.04
C THR A 745 -18.77 63.06 -26.15
N THR A 746 -18.00 62.92 -27.22
CA THR A 746 -18.06 63.78 -28.39
C THR A 746 -18.14 62.95 -29.66
N CYS A 747 -19.01 63.37 -30.58
CA CYS A 747 -18.90 62.89 -31.94
C CYS A 747 -17.71 63.55 -32.63
N GLU A 748 -16.91 62.75 -33.32
CA GLU A 748 -15.74 63.20 -34.08
C GLU A 748 -16.00 63.15 -35.60
N SER A 749 -16.93 62.29 -36.07
CA SER A 749 -17.26 62.13 -37.50
C SER A 749 -18.74 61.83 -37.72
N CYS A 750 -19.33 62.33 -38.82
CA CYS A 750 -20.74 62.13 -39.14
C CYS A 750 -20.96 61.50 -40.53
N ARG A 751 -22.03 60.70 -40.65
CA ARG A 751 -22.55 60.13 -41.90
C ARG A 751 -23.67 61.00 -42.44
N SER A 752 -23.49 61.49 -43.66
CA SER A 752 -24.55 62.18 -44.42
C SER A 752 -25.22 63.31 -43.63
N SER A 753 -24.43 63.97 -42.77
CA SER A 753 -24.81 65.04 -41.87
C SER A 753 -23.53 65.79 -41.47
N TYR A 754 -23.64 66.99 -40.93
CA TYR A 754 -22.45 67.79 -40.55
C TYR A 754 -22.18 67.72 -39.04
N LEU A 755 -20.92 67.96 -38.66
CA LEU A 755 -20.46 67.98 -37.27
C LEU A 755 -20.42 69.42 -36.74
N THR A 756 -21.13 69.70 -35.65
CA THR A 756 -20.97 70.96 -34.91
C THR A 756 -21.09 70.75 -33.41
N ASN A 757 -20.19 71.36 -32.63
CA ASN A 757 -20.10 71.21 -31.18
C ASN A 757 -20.14 69.75 -30.69
N GLY A 758 -19.49 68.83 -31.41
CA GLY A 758 -19.43 67.41 -31.04
C GLY A 758 -20.73 66.63 -31.24
N LEU A 759 -21.68 67.14 -32.04
CA LEU A 759 -22.95 66.50 -32.37
C LEU A 759 -23.17 66.50 -33.89
N CYS A 760 -23.84 65.46 -34.39
CA CYS A 760 -24.23 65.36 -35.79
C CYS A 760 -25.60 65.99 -36.01
N TYR A 761 -25.68 66.91 -36.96
CA TYR A 761 -26.92 67.53 -37.38
C TYR A 761 -27.17 67.23 -38.84
N ASN A 762 -28.39 66.79 -39.15
CA ASN A 762 -28.82 66.61 -40.53
C ASN A 762 -28.74 67.94 -41.27
N TYR A 763 -28.36 67.91 -42.54
CA TYR A 763 -28.61 69.04 -43.42
C TYR A 763 -30.11 69.31 -43.40
N ASP A 764 -30.49 70.59 -43.32
CA ASP A 764 -31.89 70.95 -43.23
C ASP A 764 -32.62 70.41 -44.48
N SER A 765 -33.72 69.69 -44.24
CA SER A 765 -34.60 69.17 -45.29
C SER A 765 -35.90 69.97 -45.38
N SER A 766 -35.98 71.11 -44.68
CA SER A 766 -37.15 71.98 -44.71
C SER A 766 -37.47 72.40 -46.15
N CYS A 767 -38.56 71.82 -46.66
CA CYS A 767 -39.10 72.05 -47.99
C CYS A 767 -39.49 73.52 -48.17
N THR A 768 -39.04 74.15 -49.25
CA THR A 768 -39.29 75.57 -49.55
C THR A 768 -40.39 75.74 -50.61
N ASN A 769 -41.48 76.40 -50.19
CA ASN A 769 -42.51 77.17 -50.93
C ASN A 769 -43.85 76.57 -51.40
N TYR A 770 -44.91 77.32 -51.03
CA TYR A 770 -46.29 77.30 -51.50
C TYR A 770 -46.39 77.92 -52.91
N TYR A 771 -46.84 77.15 -53.90
CA TYR A 771 -47.57 77.69 -55.06
C TYR A 771 -49.04 77.26 -54.92
N GLN A 772 -49.96 78.22 -54.76
CA GLN A 772 -51.39 77.95 -54.91
C GLN A 772 -51.72 77.77 -56.40
N GLY A 773 -51.58 76.53 -56.87
CA GLY A 773 -52.14 76.02 -58.11
C GLY A 773 -52.48 74.55 -57.89
N ALA A 774 -53.76 74.21 -57.93
CA ALA A 774 -54.26 72.90 -57.52
C ALA A 774 -53.56 71.73 -58.23
N THR A 775 -52.71 70.97 -57.53
CA THR A 775 -52.74 69.49 -57.34
C THR A 775 -51.41 68.78 -57.01
N SER A 776 -50.25 69.45 -56.87
CA SER A 776 -49.05 68.81 -56.27
C SER A 776 -47.97 69.79 -55.80
N SER A 777 -47.24 69.41 -54.74
CA SER A 777 -46.03 70.08 -54.23
C SER A 777 -44.80 69.23 -54.52
N VAL A 778 -43.75 69.81 -55.10
CA VAL A 778 -42.43 69.18 -55.34
C VAL A 778 -41.39 69.86 -54.45
N CYS A 779 -40.63 69.11 -53.65
CA CYS A 779 -39.51 69.62 -52.85
C CYS A 779 -38.18 69.44 -53.60
N ASP A 780 -37.30 70.44 -53.55
CA ASP A 780 -35.92 70.37 -54.09
C ASP A 780 -34.90 70.87 -53.05
N THR A 781 -33.68 70.33 -53.07
CA THR A 781 -32.62 70.62 -52.08
C THR A 781 -31.72 71.77 -52.56
N CYS A 782 -31.25 72.64 -51.64
CA CYS A 782 -30.26 73.67 -52.00
C CYS A 782 -28.94 73.01 -52.47
N GLY A 783 -28.38 73.53 -53.58
CA GLY A 783 -27.09 73.07 -54.11
C GLY A 783 -25.89 73.47 -53.25
N ASN A 784 -24.72 72.89 -53.54
CA ASN A 784 -23.47 73.17 -52.83
C ASN A 784 -23.17 74.67 -52.75
N GLY A 785 -22.70 75.13 -51.58
CA GLY A 785 -22.37 76.52 -51.31
C GLY A 785 -23.57 77.40 -50.92
N TYR A 786 -24.75 76.79 -50.70
CA TYR A 786 -25.96 77.47 -50.26
C TYR A 786 -26.61 76.74 -49.08
N GLU A 787 -27.28 77.48 -48.20
CA GLU A 787 -28.12 76.94 -47.13
C GLU A 787 -29.58 77.37 -47.32
N ALA A 788 -30.52 76.54 -46.87
CA ALA A 788 -31.92 76.94 -46.84
C ALA A 788 -32.15 77.96 -45.71
N TYR A 789 -32.68 79.14 -46.04
CA TYR A 789 -33.10 80.14 -45.05
C TYR A 789 -34.48 80.68 -45.42
N LYS A 790 -35.49 80.34 -44.59
CA LYS A 790 -36.91 80.63 -44.83
C LYS A 790 -37.45 80.06 -46.15
N TYR A 791 -37.42 80.86 -47.22
CA TYR A 791 -38.08 80.60 -48.51
C TYR A 791 -37.09 80.56 -49.69
N GLU A 792 -35.79 80.69 -49.42
CA GLU A 792 -34.74 80.84 -50.41
C GLU A 792 -33.49 80.05 -50.01
N CYS A 793 -32.67 79.71 -50.99
CA CYS A 793 -31.31 79.21 -50.75
C CYS A 793 -30.37 80.41 -50.68
N VAL A 794 -29.86 80.73 -49.49
CA VAL A 794 -28.90 81.82 -49.28
C VAL A 794 -27.48 81.31 -49.44
N SER A 795 -26.63 82.09 -50.10
CA SER A 795 -25.21 81.74 -50.27
C SER A 795 -24.54 81.64 -48.92
N CYS A 796 -23.70 80.64 -48.75
CA CYS A 796 -22.81 80.55 -47.61
C CYS A 796 -21.96 81.81 -47.51
N ASN A 797 -21.95 82.45 -46.34
CA ASN A 797 -21.21 83.69 -46.12
C ASN A 797 -19.72 83.35 -45.85
N THR A 798 -19.01 82.93 -46.89
CA THR A 798 -17.70 82.27 -46.79
C THR A 798 -16.50 83.23 -46.71
N GLY A 799 -16.72 84.54 -46.64
CA GLY A 799 -15.61 85.52 -46.73
C GLY A 799 -14.79 85.39 -48.02
N GLY A 800 -15.36 84.81 -49.08
CA GLY A 800 -14.71 84.62 -50.39
C GLY A 800 -14.11 83.23 -50.65
N ALA A 801 -14.23 82.26 -49.73
CA ALA A 801 -13.78 80.89 -49.97
C ALA A 801 -14.83 80.09 -50.79
N THR A 802 -14.46 79.66 -52.00
CA THR A 802 -15.30 78.79 -52.86
C THR A 802 -15.34 77.33 -52.40
N THR A 803 -14.57 76.98 -51.36
CA THR A 803 -14.35 75.61 -50.89
C THR A 803 -15.35 75.14 -49.84
N CYS A 804 -16.43 75.91 -49.58
CA CYS A 804 -17.49 75.51 -48.65
C CYS A 804 -18.62 74.82 -49.41
N THR A 805 -18.88 73.56 -49.10
CA THR A 805 -19.97 72.78 -49.72
C THR A 805 -21.30 72.99 -49.01
N HIS A 806 -21.29 73.15 -47.68
CA HIS A 806 -22.50 73.41 -46.90
C HIS A 806 -22.22 74.36 -45.73
N CYS A 807 -23.20 75.21 -45.40
CA CYS A 807 -23.15 76.16 -44.29
C CYS A 807 -24.42 76.13 -43.45
N VAL A 808 -24.34 76.64 -42.22
CA VAL A 808 -25.47 76.85 -41.32
C VAL A 808 -25.30 78.19 -40.60
N GLY A 809 -26.31 79.06 -40.68
CA GLY A 809 -26.29 80.41 -40.09
C GLY A 809 -25.15 81.27 -40.64
N GLY A 810 -24.86 81.14 -41.94
CA GLY A 810 -23.78 81.82 -42.63
C GLY A 810 -22.36 81.29 -42.34
N LYS A 811 -22.18 80.29 -41.48
CA LYS A 811 -20.88 79.67 -41.19
C LYS A 811 -20.72 78.35 -41.93
N CYS A 812 -19.56 78.09 -42.49
CA CYS A 812 -19.31 76.83 -43.16
C CYS A 812 -19.31 75.66 -42.17
N VAL A 813 -19.99 74.56 -42.52
CA VAL A 813 -20.06 73.32 -41.73
C VAL A 813 -19.55 72.10 -42.50
N GLU A 814 -19.34 72.23 -43.81
CA GLU A 814 -18.67 71.22 -44.64
C GLU A 814 -17.91 71.90 -45.78
N CYS A 815 -16.72 71.36 -46.08
CA CYS A 815 -15.84 71.87 -47.11
C CYS A 815 -15.62 70.86 -48.22
N ASP A 816 -15.24 71.34 -49.41
CA ASP A 816 -14.71 70.53 -50.50
C ASP A 816 -13.47 69.75 -50.03
N ASP A 817 -13.22 68.61 -50.70
CA ASP A 817 -12.11 67.72 -50.42
C ASP A 817 -10.78 68.46 -50.16
N TRP A 818 -10.05 67.99 -49.15
CA TRP A 818 -8.78 68.55 -48.66
C TRP A 818 -8.88 69.88 -47.91
N ASN A 819 -10.05 70.19 -47.38
CA ASN A 819 -10.28 71.33 -46.50
C ASN A 819 -10.99 70.90 -45.21
N LEU A 820 -10.71 71.60 -44.11
CA LEU A 820 -11.35 71.40 -42.81
C LEU A 820 -12.10 72.67 -42.41
N VAL A 821 -13.22 72.48 -41.73
CA VAL A 821 -13.93 73.58 -41.09
C VAL A 821 -13.17 74.00 -39.83
N GLU A 822 -12.57 75.18 -39.86
CA GLU A 822 -12.00 75.83 -38.68
C GLU A 822 -12.75 77.12 -38.39
N SER A 823 -13.39 77.22 -37.22
CA SER A 823 -14.13 78.41 -36.78
C SER A 823 -15.20 78.91 -37.77
N GLY A 824 -15.79 77.99 -38.56
CA GLY A 824 -16.82 78.31 -39.56
C GLY A 824 -16.28 78.71 -40.94
N VAL A 825 -14.99 78.46 -41.22
CA VAL A 825 -14.34 78.74 -42.52
C VAL A 825 -13.54 77.51 -42.96
N CYS A 826 -13.48 77.25 -44.27
CA CYS A 826 -12.69 76.17 -44.83
C CYS A 826 -11.20 76.53 -44.90
N LYS A 827 -10.35 75.67 -44.33
CA LYS A 827 -8.90 75.77 -44.45
C LYS A 827 -8.31 74.53 -45.09
N GLY A 828 -7.36 74.73 -46.00
CA GLY A 828 -6.67 73.66 -46.69
C GLY A 828 -5.84 72.80 -45.73
N VAL A 829 -5.81 71.50 -46.01
CA VAL A 829 -5.05 70.49 -45.28
C VAL A 829 -3.72 70.23 -45.97
N ASP A 830 -2.65 70.16 -45.18
CA ASP A 830 -1.35 69.70 -45.68
C ASP A 830 -1.37 68.21 -46.02
N ARG A 831 -1.27 67.91 -47.32
CA ARG A 831 -1.28 66.53 -47.83
C ARG A 831 -0.07 65.72 -47.41
N VAL A 832 1.06 66.37 -47.13
CA VAL A 832 2.33 65.70 -46.83
C VAL A 832 2.31 65.05 -45.46
N THR A 833 1.54 65.58 -44.52
CA THR A 833 1.49 65.11 -43.13
C THR A 833 0.19 64.41 -42.78
N THR A 834 -0.77 64.31 -43.71
CA THR A 834 -2.11 63.76 -43.44
C THR A 834 -2.25 62.32 -43.94
N LEU A 835 -2.53 61.40 -43.01
CA LEU A 835 -2.71 59.97 -43.22
C LEU A 835 -4.11 59.62 -43.72
N LEU A 836 -5.12 60.30 -43.17
CA LEU A 836 -6.53 60.12 -43.51
C LEU A 836 -7.19 61.48 -43.56
N HIS A 837 -7.90 61.77 -44.65
CA HIS A 837 -8.72 62.96 -44.80
C HIS A 837 -10.09 62.55 -45.34
N ASP A 838 -11.13 62.72 -44.53
CA ASP A 838 -12.52 62.45 -44.92
C ASP A 838 -13.47 63.33 -44.10
N ARG A 839 -14.47 63.91 -44.75
CA ARG A 839 -15.61 64.68 -44.17
C ARG A 839 -15.28 65.44 -42.88
N GLY A 840 -14.31 66.36 -42.94
CA GLY A 840 -14.02 67.26 -41.82
C GLY A 840 -13.04 66.72 -40.77
N ILE A 841 -12.39 65.57 -41.00
CA ILE A 841 -11.33 65.04 -40.12
C ILE A 841 -10.03 64.89 -40.92
N SER A 842 -8.93 65.31 -40.32
CA SER A 842 -7.58 64.93 -40.75
C SER A 842 -6.86 64.21 -39.63
N LEU A 843 -6.46 62.98 -39.88
CA LEU A 843 -5.50 62.27 -39.04
C LEU A 843 -4.09 62.60 -39.57
N LYS A 844 -3.27 63.25 -38.75
CA LYS A 844 -1.90 63.62 -39.13
C LYS A 844 -0.89 62.63 -38.57
N CYS A 845 0.18 62.40 -39.32
CA CYS A 845 1.37 61.75 -38.81
C CYS A 845 1.98 62.57 -37.67
N ALA A 846 2.55 61.88 -36.69
CA ALA A 846 3.22 62.54 -35.58
C ALA A 846 4.35 63.45 -36.08
N ASN A 847 4.66 64.51 -35.32
CA ASN A 847 5.74 65.43 -35.69
C ASN A 847 7.05 64.69 -35.98
N GLY A 848 7.64 64.96 -37.15
CA GLY A 848 8.85 64.28 -37.64
C GLY A 848 8.58 63.04 -38.50
N TYR A 849 7.36 62.83 -38.95
CA TYR A 849 6.95 61.78 -39.89
C TYR A 849 6.11 62.38 -41.01
N TYR A 850 6.19 61.83 -42.23
CA TYR A 850 5.36 62.20 -43.39
C TYR A 850 4.42 61.05 -43.77
N SER A 851 3.33 61.40 -44.47
CA SER A 851 2.33 60.47 -44.96
C SER A 851 2.73 59.92 -46.34
N HIS A 852 2.71 58.60 -46.50
CA HIS A 852 2.72 57.95 -47.82
C HIS A 852 1.56 56.95 -47.89
N TYR A 853 0.54 57.31 -48.68
CA TYR A 853 -0.73 56.58 -48.74
C TYR A 853 -1.38 56.47 -47.35
N ASP A 854 -1.44 55.26 -46.79
CA ASP A 854 -2.10 54.90 -45.53
C ASP A 854 -1.10 54.60 -44.40
N VAL A 855 0.18 54.96 -44.55
CA VAL A 855 1.24 54.74 -43.54
C VAL A 855 2.05 56.01 -43.24
N CYS A 856 2.36 56.24 -41.97
CA CYS A 856 3.32 57.28 -41.56
C CYS A 856 4.75 56.75 -41.64
N LEU A 857 5.58 57.40 -42.45
CA LEU A 857 7.00 57.11 -42.62
C LEU A 857 7.83 58.20 -41.94
N LYS A 858 8.99 57.81 -41.40
CA LYS A 858 9.88 58.73 -40.69
C LYS A 858 10.65 59.62 -41.66
#